data_AF-A0A3D3USH6-F1
#
_entry.id   AF-A0A3D3USH6-F1
#
_cell.length_a   1.000
_cell.length_b   1.000
_cell.length_c   1.000
_cell.angle_alpha   90.00
_cell.angle_beta   90.00
_cell.angle_gamma   90.00
#
_symmetry.space_group_name_H-M   'P 1'
#
loop_
_entity.id
_entity.type
_entity.pdbx_description
1 polymer ?
#
loop_
_entity_poly.entity_id
_entity_poly.type
_entity_poly.pdbx_seq_one_letter_code
_entity_poly.pdbx_strand_id
1 'polypeptide(L)'
;MRRIWMTILCVALSLIILTISGQARSGENTKAGQITCTGRVIEEQGRSVTGAKVRLLAMFYGDPPTSREAKLAGEVITDADGAFSFSVSAESDVYRYGYIVAEKEPLAIGVGNWPMRQDEEVEIKLGPAKELAGIVVDQSDKPVSGAEVSISILKVGEGEGQTGLAAPVTMKLFKAGTNASGQFVFSGLPADATAELLVKKAGRATISTYRPRQYSGQKLTFAPGQKDIKLVQPVEAKIEGIVVEKSSGKPMAGVEVMVRKEQDLADIRHKPAISNADGAFSINSLAPDRYILELVRPRETQPDWVAAPVEVTTEAGKVVEDIKIELCKGGLLEVLVTEVRSNKPLEGARVYVYDQRHRQSYRGRTGDDGVGRIRLLPGVYQSSDAFKEGFSSFRNQQAITAEEGTTKRLEWQLNALPTVAGIVRDNNGKPVEGATLQVCPMGGRETRSDAEGKYKVSWDLGRAVDERQAPLLVCRYAEGNLALVTTIPEGAKTLDIDLKPGVIVTGKVVNPDSKGIDNARIRIMLRQTMWGSTMSRESIGTDAEGNFEIKAIPIENRYELSFNAVGYGSKRLEIHADEALNNRLKVGEITLPVANLVVSGLVVDTQGNPIANARVESYNFEGGQPGNLRTQSDLQGKFTFDAVCEGELNIRISATHDGKRLSARAITNGGASGIKIVVREGNPVLQYLGTKSYEQIIQSGEKVIAGVALEENGSPVAEVPVGVCCIKRRNENGKFSWSFSSYSKLRDITDKQGRFAIELEEDTEYNLRFSPDDHAAIIVYDIPAGKKDLKVTLPEGGTVNGRLLRLEKGKKIPIPNVEVKIEQTDRTSYTHLGFDRDRTADTDSEGRFRFEHIRTKIRPSSGRSDKDWDYVPRVWQVSYGEISKTVAFYESMVIADFELIVQSEPSLLAGNVLPGFDGIDIDIAAGQTKNKMMLVCFFDMNQRPSRNCIMQIAKKASQIQQNDTIIVAVQASKVEQNALNEWIKKYNIPFPVGAIRGDENEIRSAWGVRALPWLILADREHIVRSEGFTPADLDEKLKQINGN
;
A
#
# COMPACT_ATOMS: atom_id res chain seq x y z
N MET A 1 29.37 -19.41 -83.61
CA MET A 1 28.05 -19.11 -84.23
C MET A 1 27.06 -20.13 -83.70
N ARG A 2 25.77 -19.90 -83.43
CA ARG A 2 24.85 -18.74 -83.20
C ARG A 2 23.69 -19.40 -82.41
N ARG A 3 23.20 -18.97 -81.23
CA ARG A 3 22.60 -17.70 -80.77
C ARG A 3 21.32 -17.29 -81.53
N ILE A 4 20.26 -17.02 -80.73
CA ILE A 4 19.04 -16.24 -81.03
C ILE A 4 17.87 -16.98 -81.72
N TRP A 5 16.74 -17.06 -81.00
CA TRP A 5 15.39 -16.82 -81.52
C TRP A 5 14.61 -15.95 -80.49
N MET A 6 13.93 -14.92 -80.98
CA MET A 6 13.14 -13.91 -80.23
C MET A 6 11.63 -14.26 -80.31
N THR A 7 10.84 -14.20 -79.23
CA THR A 7 10.05 -13.03 -78.72
C THR A 7 8.80 -12.66 -79.55
N ILE A 8 7.62 -12.69 -78.90
CA ILE A 8 6.32 -11.96 -79.12
C ILE A 8 5.28 -12.75 -78.26
N LEU A 9 4.70 -12.30 -77.14
CA LEU A 9 3.78 -11.19 -76.80
C LEU A 9 2.26 -11.45 -77.04
N CYS A 10 1.56 -11.84 -75.96
CA CYS A 10 0.15 -11.62 -75.56
C CYS A 10 -1.08 -11.95 -76.46
N VAL A 11 -2.09 -12.66 -75.89
CA VAL A 11 -3.52 -12.25 -75.65
C VAL A 11 -4.46 -13.48 -75.35
N ALA A 12 -5.48 -13.29 -74.50
CA ALA A 12 -6.60 -14.19 -74.12
C ALA A 12 -6.25 -15.48 -73.32
N LEU A 13 -6.73 -15.79 -72.10
CA LEU A 13 -7.80 -15.30 -71.19
C LEU A 13 -9.22 -15.91 -71.41
N SER A 14 -9.51 -17.04 -70.74
CA SER A 14 -10.80 -17.50 -70.14
C SER A 14 -10.63 -18.92 -69.54
N LEU A 15 -10.65 -19.14 -68.21
CA LEU A 15 -11.81 -19.37 -67.29
C LEU A 15 -12.44 -20.79 -67.43
N ILE A 16 -12.34 -21.71 -66.45
CA ILE A 16 -13.20 -21.90 -65.22
C ILE A 16 -12.77 -23.23 -64.51
N ILE A 17 -12.93 -23.55 -63.20
CA ILE A 17 -13.01 -22.82 -61.91
C ILE A 17 -12.92 -23.83 -60.70
N LEU A 18 -12.39 -23.44 -59.51
CA LEU A 18 -12.42 -24.16 -58.19
C LEU A 18 -11.74 -25.55 -58.05
N THR A 19 -11.16 -26.00 -56.90
CA THR A 19 -11.38 -25.68 -55.46
C THR A 19 -10.11 -25.59 -54.58
N ILE A 20 -10.08 -24.60 -53.68
CA ILE A 20 -9.69 -24.64 -52.24
C ILE A 20 -8.47 -25.49 -51.79
N SER A 21 -7.41 -24.80 -51.38
CA SER A 21 -6.80 -24.99 -50.04
C SER A 21 -5.85 -23.83 -49.72
N GLY A 22 -6.18 -23.05 -48.69
CA GLY A 22 -5.29 -21.99 -48.20
C GLY A 22 -4.25 -22.58 -47.25
N GLN A 23 -2.97 -22.32 -47.53
CA GLN A 23 -1.91 -22.38 -46.52
C GLN A 23 -1.31 -21.00 -46.38
N ALA A 24 -1.61 -20.34 -45.27
CA ALA A 24 -0.80 -19.24 -44.79
C ALA A 24 0.60 -19.79 -44.48
N ARG A 25 1.62 -19.33 -45.21
CA ARG A 25 3.03 -19.60 -44.86
C ARG A 25 3.45 -18.65 -43.75
N SER A 26 3.03 -18.94 -42.52
CA SER A 26 3.68 -18.44 -41.32
C SER A 26 4.96 -19.24 -41.09
N GLY A 27 6.08 -18.75 -41.62
CA GLY A 27 7.39 -19.36 -41.40
C GLY A 27 8.35 -19.15 -42.57
N GLU A 28 9.19 -18.12 -42.46
CA GLU A 28 10.65 -18.21 -42.64
C GLU A 28 11.32 -16.86 -42.33
N ASN A 29 12.49 -16.91 -41.68
CA ASN A 29 13.36 -15.77 -41.32
C ASN A 29 12.86 -14.75 -40.28
N THR A 30 12.60 -15.22 -39.05
CA THR A 30 13.02 -14.44 -37.86
C THR A 30 14.53 -14.27 -37.90
N LYS A 31 15.02 -13.09 -38.30
CA LYS A 31 16.44 -12.73 -38.09
C LYS A 31 16.71 -12.75 -36.59
N ALA A 32 17.67 -13.57 -36.16
CA ALA A 32 18.05 -13.68 -34.76
C ALA A 32 18.30 -12.29 -34.15
N GLY A 33 17.59 -11.95 -33.08
CA GLY A 33 17.66 -10.65 -32.42
C GLY A 33 16.60 -9.62 -32.84
N GLN A 34 15.57 -9.99 -33.61
CA GLN A 34 14.39 -9.15 -33.86
C GLN A 34 13.11 -9.72 -33.23
N ILE A 35 12.19 -8.83 -32.86
CA ILE A 35 10.80 -9.14 -32.50
C ILE A 35 9.84 -8.44 -33.47
N THR A 36 8.67 -9.02 -33.70
CA THR A 36 7.70 -8.61 -34.72
C THR A 36 6.28 -8.50 -34.16
N CYS A 37 5.59 -7.41 -34.51
CA CYS A 37 4.15 -7.30 -34.34
C CYS A 37 3.48 -7.45 -35.69
N THR A 38 2.71 -8.53 -35.86
CA THR A 38 1.80 -8.73 -37.00
C THR A 38 0.39 -8.29 -36.60
N GLY A 39 -0.49 -8.14 -37.58
CA GLY A 39 -1.88 -7.84 -37.26
C GLY A 39 -2.77 -7.67 -38.48
N ARG A 40 -4.05 -7.42 -38.22
CA ARG A 40 -5.08 -7.15 -39.22
C ARG A 40 -5.93 -5.95 -38.81
N VAL A 41 -6.29 -5.13 -39.79
CA VAL A 41 -7.27 -4.05 -39.64
C VAL A 41 -8.60 -4.52 -40.21
N ILE A 42 -9.66 -4.46 -39.41
CA ILE A 42 -11.02 -4.89 -39.79
C ILE A 42 -12.07 -3.82 -39.47
N GLU A 43 -13.20 -3.85 -40.18
CA GLU A 43 -14.40 -3.11 -39.79
C GLU A 43 -15.08 -3.79 -38.58
N GLU A 44 -15.94 -3.06 -37.88
CA GLU A 44 -16.76 -3.58 -36.78
C GLU A 44 -17.60 -4.83 -37.17
N GLN A 45 -17.94 -4.98 -38.46
CA GLN A 45 -18.64 -6.15 -39.00
C GLN A 45 -17.70 -7.31 -39.43
N GLY A 46 -16.42 -7.27 -39.05
CA GLY A 46 -15.45 -8.35 -39.28
C GLY A 46 -14.83 -8.39 -40.69
N ARG A 47 -15.04 -7.38 -41.53
CA ARG A 47 -14.46 -7.32 -42.88
C ARG A 47 -13.05 -6.71 -42.85
N SER A 48 -12.09 -7.30 -43.57
CA SER A 48 -10.76 -6.70 -43.74
C SER A 48 -10.78 -5.31 -44.38
N VAL A 49 -10.04 -4.36 -43.81
CA VAL A 49 -9.89 -3.01 -44.34
C VAL A 49 -8.60 -2.92 -45.15
N THR A 50 -8.74 -2.90 -46.47
CA THR A 50 -7.61 -2.72 -47.38
C THR A 50 -7.23 -1.24 -47.56
N GLY A 51 -5.94 -0.96 -47.71
CA GLY A 51 -5.43 0.39 -47.91
C GLY A 51 -5.68 1.33 -46.72
N ALA A 52 -5.70 0.81 -45.50
CA ALA A 52 -5.66 1.59 -44.27
C ALA A 52 -4.20 1.94 -43.96
N LYS A 53 -3.96 3.17 -43.49
CA LYS A 53 -2.62 3.63 -43.10
C LYS A 53 -2.36 3.24 -41.65
N VAL A 54 -1.32 2.44 -41.39
CA VAL A 54 -0.98 1.94 -40.05
C VAL A 54 0.38 2.49 -39.63
N ARG A 55 0.44 3.13 -38.45
CA ARG A 55 1.64 3.78 -37.90
C ARG A 55 1.98 3.22 -36.53
N LEU A 56 3.24 2.81 -36.35
CA LEU A 56 3.81 2.42 -35.06
C LEU A 56 4.58 3.60 -34.45
N LEU A 57 4.12 4.09 -33.30
CA LEU A 57 4.79 5.13 -32.51
C LEU A 57 5.40 4.52 -31.25
N ALA A 58 6.73 4.50 -31.16
CA ALA A 58 7.46 3.99 -30.01
C ALA A 58 7.67 5.08 -28.95
N MET A 59 7.29 4.78 -27.71
CA MET A 59 7.67 5.52 -26.50
C MET A 59 8.78 4.79 -25.74
N PHE A 60 9.67 5.56 -25.13
CA PHE A 60 10.85 5.07 -24.40
C PHE A 60 10.76 5.50 -22.93
N TYR A 61 10.82 4.54 -22.02
CA TYR A 61 10.61 4.71 -20.58
C TYR A 61 11.93 4.48 -19.84
N GLY A 62 12.59 5.59 -19.51
CA GLY A 62 13.68 5.67 -18.54
C GLY A 62 13.40 6.75 -17.48
N ASP A 63 14.40 7.01 -16.64
CA ASP A 63 14.39 8.10 -15.64
C ASP A 63 15.34 9.25 -16.07
N PRO A 64 15.03 10.52 -15.76
CA PRO A 64 13.71 11.12 -15.57
C PRO A 64 13.38 12.08 -16.73
N PRO A 65 12.47 11.73 -17.66
CA PRO A 65 12.00 12.66 -18.68
C PRO A 65 11.02 13.65 -18.05
N THR A 66 11.33 14.95 -18.18
CA THR A 66 10.44 16.06 -17.79
C THR A 66 9.26 16.22 -18.75
N SER A 67 9.40 15.68 -19.97
CA SER A 67 8.34 15.33 -20.91
C SER A 67 8.83 14.17 -21.79
N ARG A 68 7.96 13.24 -22.22
CA ARG A 68 8.31 12.17 -23.17
C ARG A 68 7.80 12.48 -24.56
N GLU A 69 8.55 12.06 -25.57
CA GLU A 69 8.12 12.09 -26.97
C GLU A 69 7.91 10.69 -27.52
N ALA A 70 6.81 10.51 -28.27
CA ALA A 70 6.60 9.34 -29.10
C ALA A 70 7.26 9.55 -30.47
N LYS A 71 8.14 8.62 -30.87
CA LYS A 71 8.86 8.61 -32.15
C LYS A 71 8.19 7.65 -33.12
N LEU A 72 8.08 8.04 -34.40
CA LEU A 72 7.62 7.12 -35.45
C LEU A 72 8.69 6.02 -35.63
N ALA A 73 8.29 4.76 -35.45
CA ALA A 73 9.15 3.59 -35.58
C ALA A 73 8.83 2.75 -36.84
N GLY A 74 7.62 2.91 -37.40
CA GLY A 74 7.23 2.29 -38.66
C GLY A 74 5.93 2.88 -39.20
N GLU A 75 5.76 2.80 -40.51
CA GLU A 75 4.52 3.16 -41.23
C GLU A 75 4.33 2.18 -42.39
N VAL A 76 3.13 1.62 -42.51
CA VAL A 76 2.75 0.65 -43.55
C VAL A 76 1.32 0.93 -44.02
N ILE A 77 0.95 0.34 -45.16
CA ILE A 77 -0.42 0.36 -45.69
C ILE A 77 -0.91 -1.09 -45.73
N THR A 78 -2.15 -1.34 -45.29
CA THR A 78 -2.71 -2.70 -45.27
C THR A 78 -2.95 -3.26 -46.67
N ASP A 79 -2.71 -4.56 -46.83
CA ASP A 79 -2.96 -5.30 -48.06
C ASP A 79 -4.45 -5.64 -48.27
N ALA A 80 -4.76 -6.60 -49.16
CA ALA A 80 -6.13 -7.01 -49.45
C ALA A 80 -6.83 -7.71 -48.27
N ASP A 81 -6.06 -8.44 -47.45
CA ASP A 81 -6.55 -9.16 -46.27
C ASP A 81 -6.57 -8.27 -45.01
N GLY A 82 -6.21 -6.98 -45.17
CA GLY A 82 -6.14 -6.00 -44.09
C GLY A 82 -4.88 -6.15 -43.23
N ALA A 83 -3.90 -6.95 -43.65
CA ALA A 83 -2.76 -7.32 -42.83
C ALA A 83 -1.68 -6.23 -42.76
N PHE A 84 -0.95 -6.21 -41.64
CA PHE A 84 0.22 -5.36 -41.42
C PHE A 84 1.30 -6.09 -40.62
N SER A 85 2.54 -5.60 -40.68
CA SER A 85 3.66 -6.11 -39.88
C SER A 85 4.70 -5.03 -39.57
N PHE A 86 5.26 -5.07 -38.37
CA PHE A 86 6.38 -4.23 -37.93
C PHE A 86 7.43 -5.08 -37.20
N SER A 87 8.72 -4.93 -37.53
CA SER A 87 9.81 -5.61 -36.83
C SER A 87 10.80 -4.61 -36.21
N VAL A 88 11.26 -4.89 -34.99
CA VAL A 88 12.26 -4.08 -34.25
C VAL A 88 13.32 -4.98 -33.60
N SER A 89 14.46 -4.42 -33.19
CA SER A 89 15.45 -5.18 -32.41
C SER A 89 14.86 -5.64 -31.06
N ALA A 90 15.11 -6.90 -30.69
CA ALA A 90 14.72 -7.48 -29.41
C ALA A 90 15.44 -6.83 -28.22
N GLU A 91 16.68 -6.36 -28.42
CA GLU A 91 17.53 -5.80 -27.37
C GLU A 91 17.21 -4.31 -27.11
N SER A 92 17.18 -3.90 -25.82
CA SER A 92 17.09 -2.48 -25.42
C SER A 92 17.40 -2.24 -23.94
N ASP A 93 18.25 -1.25 -23.65
CA ASP A 93 18.63 -0.85 -22.27
C ASP A 93 17.58 -0.01 -21.52
N VAL A 94 16.45 0.26 -22.19
CA VAL A 94 15.30 1.03 -21.70
C VAL A 94 14.01 0.32 -22.09
N TYR A 95 12.98 0.45 -21.25
CA TYR A 95 11.67 -0.13 -21.58
C TYR A 95 11.05 0.65 -22.74
N ARG A 96 10.51 -0.05 -23.74
CA ARG A 96 9.82 0.53 -24.90
C ARG A 96 8.35 0.12 -24.89
N TYR A 97 7.50 0.93 -25.49
CA TYR A 97 6.09 0.60 -25.72
C TYR A 97 5.64 1.18 -27.06
N GLY A 98 4.95 0.38 -27.86
CA GLY A 98 4.45 0.74 -29.18
C GLY A 98 2.97 1.08 -29.12
N TYR A 99 2.62 2.26 -29.63
CA TYR A 99 1.26 2.65 -29.94
C TYR A 99 1.03 2.47 -31.44
N ILE A 100 0.07 1.66 -31.83
CA ILE A 100 -0.29 1.41 -33.22
C ILE A 100 -1.58 2.20 -33.52
N VAL A 101 -1.57 2.97 -34.59
CA VAL A 101 -2.70 3.78 -35.04
C VAL A 101 -3.02 3.42 -36.48
N ALA A 102 -4.26 3.01 -36.75
CA ALA A 102 -4.76 2.70 -38.08
C ALA A 102 -5.78 3.76 -38.54
N GLU A 103 -5.67 4.23 -39.78
CA GLU A 103 -6.49 5.31 -40.32
C GLU A 103 -7.07 4.95 -41.70
N LYS A 104 -8.39 5.11 -41.85
CA LYS A 104 -9.12 4.96 -43.12
C LYS A 104 -10.34 5.87 -43.10
N GLU A 105 -10.28 7.01 -43.78
CA GLU A 105 -11.46 7.89 -43.89
C GLU A 105 -12.63 7.15 -44.61
N PRO A 106 -13.89 7.35 -44.17
CA PRO A 106 -14.38 8.23 -43.11
C PRO A 106 -14.54 7.56 -41.73
N LEU A 107 -13.91 6.40 -41.49
CA LEU A 107 -14.03 5.64 -40.24
C LEU A 107 -13.29 6.34 -39.08
N ALA A 108 -13.62 5.92 -37.86
CA ALA A 108 -12.85 6.28 -36.67
C ALA A 108 -11.40 5.77 -36.77
N ILE A 109 -10.48 6.37 -36.00
CA ILE A 109 -9.14 5.79 -35.88
C ILE A 109 -9.19 4.41 -35.21
N GLY A 110 -8.39 3.48 -35.69
CA GLY A 110 -8.10 2.23 -35.01
C GLY A 110 -6.93 2.40 -34.06
N VAL A 111 -7.00 1.75 -32.90
CA VAL A 111 -5.93 1.76 -31.90
C VAL A 111 -5.49 0.33 -31.62
N GLY A 112 -4.18 0.12 -31.52
CA GLY A 112 -3.56 -1.10 -31.02
C GLY A 112 -2.35 -0.77 -30.15
N ASN A 113 -1.89 -1.72 -29.32
CA ASN A 113 -0.71 -1.54 -28.48
C ASN A 113 0.23 -2.75 -28.60
N TRP A 114 1.53 -2.50 -28.54
CA TRP A 114 2.57 -3.53 -28.53
C TRP A 114 3.54 -3.28 -27.38
N PRO A 115 3.70 -4.19 -26.41
CA PRO A 115 4.69 -4.03 -25.34
C PRO A 115 6.17 -4.05 -25.78
N MET A 116 6.48 -4.32 -27.06
CA MET A 116 7.83 -4.30 -27.66
C MET A 116 8.88 -5.10 -26.86
N ARG A 117 8.46 -6.27 -26.34
CA ARG A 117 9.30 -7.22 -25.57
C ARG A 117 9.39 -8.62 -26.19
N GLN A 118 8.41 -8.97 -27.03
CA GLN A 118 8.25 -10.27 -27.68
C GLN A 118 7.40 -10.07 -28.95
N ASP A 119 7.21 -11.14 -29.71
CA ASP A 119 6.30 -11.16 -30.85
C ASP A 119 4.83 -11.09 -30.39
N GLU A 120 3.98 -10.39 -31.14
CA GLU A 120 2.55 -10.21 -30.81
C GLU A 120 1.70 -10.15 -32.09
N GLU A 121 0.48 -10.70 -32.07
CA GLU A 121 -0.54 -10.46 -33.11
C GLU A 121 -1.59 -9.46 -32.59
N VAL A 122 -1.94 -8.45 -33.39
CA VAL A 122 -2.88 -7.39 -32.99
C VAL A 122 -3.99 -7.22 -34.03
N GLU A 123 -5.25 -7.44 -33.63
CA GLU A 123 -6.43 -7.05 -34.41
C GLU A 123 -6.83 -5.61 -34.08
N ILE A 124 -7.04 -4.77 -35.10
CA ILE A 124 -7.43 -3.37 -34.95
C ILE A 124 -8.77 -3.15 -35.63
N LYS A 125 -9.78 -2.72 -34.86
CA LYS A 125 -11.14 -2.47 -35.35
C LYS A 125 -11.32 -1.00 -35.73
N LEU A 126 -11.90 -0.77 -36.90
CA LEU A 126 -12.37 0.54 -37.37
C LEU A 126 -13.90 0.57 -37.31
N GLY A 127 -14.44 1.48 -36.51
CA GLY A 127 -15.89 1.70 -36.35
C GLY A 127 -16.36 3.05 -36.90
N PRO A 128 -17.63 3.39 -36.73
CA PRO A 128 -18.16 4.71 -37.09
C PRO A 128 -17.51 5.82 -36.23
N ALA A 129 -17.07 6.88 -36.90
CA ALA A 129 -16.53 8.06 -36.24
C ALA A 129 -17.63 8.82 -35.45
N LYS A 130 -17.32 9.17 -34.21
CA LYS A 130 -18.13 10.11 -33.40
C LYS A 130 -17.36 11.39 -33.09
N GLU A 131 -18.13 12.44 -32.80
CA GLU A 131 -17.62 13.72 -32.33
C GLU A 131 -17.51 13.74 -30.79
N LEU A 132 -16.58 14.54 -30.26
CA LEU A 132 -16.55 14.92 -28.85
C LEU A 132 -16.46 16.45 -28.78
N ALA A 133 -17.47 17.11 -28.19
CA ALA A 133 -17.59 18.57 -28.23
C ALA A 133 -17.91 19.18 -26.86
N GLY A 134 -17.58 20.46 -26.73
CA GLY A 134 -17.82 21.21 -25.51
C GLY A 134 -17.47 22.70 -25.62
N ILE A 135 -17.46 23.38 -24.48
CA ILE A 135 -17.13 24.78 -24.32
C ILE A 135 -16.06 24.96 -23.23
N VAL A 136 -15.10 25.86 -23.47
CA VAL A 136 -14.21 26.38 -22.45
C VAL A 136 -14.73 27.75 -22.00
N VAL A 137 -14.91 27.92 -20.69
CA VAL A 137 -15.34 29.17 -20.05
C VAL A 137 -14.34 29.60 -18.97
N ASP A 138 -14.43 30.83 -18.49
CA ASP A 138 -13.70 31.27 -17.29
C ASP A 138 -14.52 31.10 -16.00
N GLN A 139 -13.95 31.53 -14.87
CA GLN A 139 -14.60 31.43 -13.55
C GLN A 139 -15.88 32.29 -13.42
N SER A 140 -16.19 33.16 -14.39
CA SER A 140 -17.42 33.93 -14.47
C SER A 140 -18.34 33.42 -15.59
N ASP A 141 -18.16 32.17 -16.02
CA ASP A 141 -18.88 31.51 -17.11
C ASP A 141 -18.78 32.20 -18.49
N LYS A 142 -17.81 33.10 -18.68
CA LYS A 142 -17.59 33.77 -19.98
C LYS A 142 -16.79 32.87 -20.92
N PRO A 143 -17.15 32.75 -22.21
CA PRO A 143 -16.42 31.91 -23.17
C PRO A 143 -14.95 32.31 -23.34
N VAL A 144 -14.06 31.30 -23.40
CA VAL A 144 -12.63 31.49 -23.64
C VAL A 144 -12.29 31.08 -25.06
N SER A 145 -12.28 32.04 -25.98
CA SER A 145 -11.87 31.86 -27.38
C SER A 145 -10.35 31.65 -27.53
N GLY A 146 -9.90 30.90 -28.53
CA GLY A 146 -8.49 30.67 -28.84
C GLY A 146 -7.71 29.88 -27.79
N ALA A 147 -8.39 29.08 -26.96
CA ALA A 147 -7.76 28.07 -26.13
C ALA A 147 -7.50 26.80 -26.95
N GLU A 148 -6.37 26.16 -26.71
CA GLU A 148 -6.02 24.86 -27.28
C GLU A 148 -6.57 23.76 -26.37
N VAL A 149 -7.47 22.94 -26.90
CA VAL A 149 -7.99 21.73 -26.24
C VAL A 149 -7.38 20.52 -26.94
N SER A 150 -6.84 19.59 -26.17
CA SER A 150 -6.25 18.35 -26.68
C SER A 150 -6.68 17.15 -25.85
N ILE A 151 -6.71 15.96 -26.44
CA ILE A 151 -6.90 14.72 -25.69
C ILE A 151 -5.55 14.34 -25.06
N SER A 152 -5.52 14.13 -23.74
CA SER A 152 -4.31 13.75 -22.98
C SER A 152 -4.20 12.25 -22.70
N ILE A 153 -5.32 11.54 -22.64
CA ILE A 153 -5.37 10.07 -22.68
C ILE A 153 -6.59 9.69 -23.52
N LEU A 154 -6.44 8.69 -24.39
CA LEU A 154 -7.55 7.99 -25.03
C LEU A 154 -7.52 6.52 -24.59
N LYS A 155 -8.68 5.97 -24.25
CA LYS A 155 -8.91 4.53 -24.04
C LYS A 155 -9.97 4.07 -25.03
N VAL A 156 -9.80 2.88 -25.62
CA VAL A 156 -10.73 2.29 -26.59
C VAL A 156 -10.99 0.86 -26.16
N GLY A 157 -12.25 0.42 -26.22
CA GLY A 157 -12.72 -0.83 -25.63
C GLY A 157 -12.77 -0.84 -24.10
N GLU A 158 -13.23 -1.97 -23.58
CA GLU A 158 -13.37 -2.21 -22.14
C GLU A 158 -12.60 -3.46 -21.71
N GLY A 159 -11.97 -3.41 -20.53
CA GLY A 159 -11.34 -4.59 -19.91
C GLY A 159 -9.96 -4.94 -20.44
N GLU A 160 -9.71 -6.22 -20.69
CA GLU A 160 -8.37 -6.69 -21.08
C GLU A 160 -8.10 -6.50 -22.57
N GLY A 161 -9.15 -6.43 -23.39
CA GLY A 161 -9.09 -5.86 -24.74
C GLY A 161 -9.02 -4.33 -24.78
N GLN A 162 -9.03 -3.62 -23.64
CA GLN A 162 -8.92 -2.17 -23.62
C GLN A 162 -7.51 -1.73 -24.03
N THR A 163 -7.44 -1.12 -25.22
CA THR A 163 -6.25 -0.46 -25.71
C THR A 163 -6.31 1.05 -25.40
N GLY A 164 -5.29 1.81 -25.81
CA GLY A 164 -5.31 3.25 -25.66
C GLY A 164 -4.08 3.96 -26.20
N LEU A 165 -4.10 5.29 -26.12
CA LEU A 165 -3.05 6.18 -26.57
C LEU A 165 -2.68 7.15 -25.44
N ALA A 166 -1.37 7.38 -25.23
CA ALA A 166 -0.86 8.32 -24.24
C ALA A 166 -0.68 9.74 -24.81
N ALA A 167 -0.58 10.73 -23.92
CA ALA A 167 -0.49 12.17 -24.25
C ALA A 167 0.45 12.52 -25.43
N PRO A 168 1.69 11.98 -25.53
CA PRO A 168 2.60 12.33 -26.63
C PRO A 168 2.15 11.87 -28.02
N VAL A 169 1.15 10.97 -28.09
CA VAL A 169 0.48 10.53 -29.31
C VAL A 169 -0.86 11.24 -29.47
N THR A 170 -1.72 11.22 -28.45
CA THR A 170 -3.07 11.81 -28.54
C THR A 170 -3.05 13.32 -28.79
N MET A 171 -2.12 14.06 -28.17
CA MET A 171 -2.00 15.51 -28.38
C MET A 171 -1.52 15.90 -29.79
N LYS A 172 -0.98 14.93 -30.57
CA LYS A 172 -0.62 15.11 -31.98
C LYS A 172 -1.79 14.79 -32.92
N LEU A 173 -2.67 13.86 -32.53
CA LEU A 173 -3.82 13.40 -33.33
C LEU A 173 -5.10 14.24 -33.06
N PHE A 174 -5.34 14.57 -31.80
CA PHE A 174 -6.58 15.19 -31.32
C PHE A 174 -6.27 16.53 -30.65
N LYS A 175 -6.36 17.59 -31.44
CA LYS A 175 -6.12 18.98 -31.04
C LYS A 175 -7.14 19.89 -31.75
N ALA A 176 -7.82 20.71 -30.96
CA ALA A 176 -8.83 21.67 -31.42
C ALA A 176 -8.57 23.05 -30.79
N GLY A 177 -8.85 24.12 -31.54
CA GLY A 177 -8.88 25.49 -31.01
C GLY A 177 -10.31 25.90 -30.68
N THR A 178 -10.53 26.63 -29.59
CA THR A 178 -11.87 27.14 -29.27
C THR A 178 -12.26 28.33 -30.14
N ASN A 179 -13.49 28.33 -30.64
CA ASN A 179 -14.05 29.44 -31.43
C ASN A 179 -14.40 30.67 -30.55
N ALA A 180 -14.96 31.73 -31.14
CA ALA A 180 -15.38 32.95 -30.43
C ALA A 180 -16.35 32.68 -29.26
N SER A 181 -17.20 31.67 -29.40
CA SER A 181 -18.14 31.18 -28.38
C SER A 181 -17.51 30.16 -27.41
N GLY A 182 -16.18 30.02 -27.40
CA GLY A 182 -15.43 29.11 -26.53
C GLY A 182 -15.57 27.63 -26.89
N GLN A 183 -16.24 27.28 -27.99
CA GLN A 183 -16.57 25.89 -28.34
C GLN A 183 -15.41 25.17 -29.03
N PHE A 184 -15.22 23.89 -28.73
CA PHE A 184 -14.29 22.97 -29.38
C PHE A 184 -15.00 21.70 -29.85
N VAL A 185 -14.46 21.04 -30.88
CA VAL A 185 -14.93 19.75 -31.39
C VAL A 185 -13.72 18.89 -31.78
N PHE A 186 -13.72 17.62 -31.38
CA PHE A 186 -12.88 16.56 -31.94
C PHE A 186 -13.73 15.65 -32.82
N SER A 187 -13.17 15.18 -33.93
CA SER A 187 -13.79 14.24 -34.87
C SER A 187 -12.94 12.97 -35.00
N GLY A 188 -13.50 11.91 -35.62
CA GLY A 188 -12.74 10.67 -35.91
C GLY A 188 -12.51 9.75 -34.70
N LEU A 189 -13.23 9.96 -33.58
CA LEU A 189 -13.08 9.16 -32.37
C LEU A 189 -13.92 7.87 -32.44
N PRO A 190 -13.41 6.72 -31.94
CA PRO A 190 -14.19 5.49 -31.83
C PRO A 190 -15.41 5.65 -30.94
N ALA A 191 -16.51 5.00 -31.32
CA ALA A 191 -17.81 5.12 -30.64
C ALA A 191 -17.83 4.60 -29.19
N ASP A 192 -16.88 3.73 -28.85
CA ASP A 192 -16.64 3.05 -27.57
C ASP A 192 -15.47 3.66 -26.76
N ALA A 193 -14.84 4.70 -27.28
CA ALA A 193 -13.71 5.32 -26.61
C ALA A 193 -14.11 6.12 -25.36
N THR A 194 -13.16 6.31 -24.45
CA THR A 194 -13.23 7.35 -23.41
C THR A 194 -11.95 8.18 -23.39
N ALA A 195 -12.05 9.44 -22.98
CA ALA A 195 -11.00 10.44 -23.13
C ALA A 195 -10.83 11.34 -21.89
N GLU A 196 -9.63 11.88 -21.75
CA GLU A 196 -9.29 12.98 -20.84
C GLU A 196 -8.79 14.18 -21.64
N LEU A 197 -9.12 15.39 -21.19
CA LEU A 197 -8.85 16.64 -21.89
C LEU A 197 -7.79 17.48 -21.18
N LEU A 198 -7.00 18.19 -21.99
CA LEU A 198 -5.99 19.15 -21.56
C LEU A 198 -6.20 20.46 -22.30
N VAL A 199 -6.46 21.53 -21.54
CA VAL A 199 -6.69 22.90 -22.04
C VAL A 199 -5.48 23.77 -21.76
N LYS A 200 -4.98 24.47 -22.79
CA LYS A 200 -3.84 25.40 -22.71
C LYS A 200 -4.18 26.72 -23.39
N LYS A 201 -3.83 27.84 -22.77
CA LYS A 201 -3.87 29.18 -23.38
C LYS A 201 -2.90 30.10 -22.65
N ALA A 202 -2.18 30.96 -23.37
CA ALA A 202 -1.31 31.95 -22.76
C ALA A 202 -2.10 32.91 -21.83
N GLY A 203 -1.54 33.24 -20.67
CA GLY A 203 -2.22 34.07 -19.65
C GLY A 203 -3.35 33.36 -18.90
N ARG A 204 -3.49 32.04 -19.04
CA ARG A 204 -4.54 31.22 -18.40
C ARG A 204 -3.95 29.93 -17.83
N ALA A 205 -4.62 29.37 -16.83
CA ALA A 205 -4.24 28.11 -16.22
C ALA A 205 -4.23 26.96 -17.25
N THR A 206 -3.26 26.07 -17.15
CA THR A 206 -3.27 24.77 -17.83
C THR A 206 -4.16 23.83 -17.04
N ILE A 207 -5.23 23.33 -17.67
CA ILE A 207 -6.24 22.49 -17.01
C ILE A 207 -6.22 21.10 -17.61
N SER A 208 -5.87 20.11 -16.79
CA SER A 208 -6.05 18.68 -17.08
C SER A 208 -7.31 18.18 -16.38
N THR A 209 -8.11 17.38 -17.05
CA THR A 209 -9.27 16.70 -16.44
C THR A 209 -8.91 15.37 -15.79
N TYR A 210 -7.79 14.75 -16.18
CA TYR A 210 -7.40 13.44 -15.66
C TYR A 210 -7.13 13.46 -14.15
N ARG A 211 -7.67 12.45 -13.45
CA ARG A 211 -7.51 12.24 -12.00
C ARG A 211 -7.01 10.81 -11.72
N PRO A 212 -5.69 10.55 -11.71
CA PRO A 212 -5.15 9.18 -11.58
C PRO A 212 -5.52 8.48 -10.27
N ARG A 213 -5.88 9.24 -9.23
CA ARG A 213 -6.34 8.67 -7.95
C ARG A 213 -7.80 8.22 -7.97
N GLN A 214 -8.60 8.75 -8.90
CA GLN A 214 -10.02 8.42 -9.08
C GLN A 214 -10.22 7.37 -10.19
N TYR A 215 -9.29 7.28 -11.15
CA TYR A 215 -9.35 6.29 -12.23
C TYR A 215 -9.31 4.85 -11.67
N SER A 216 -10.42 4.13 -11.84
CA SER A 216 -10.61 2.73 -11.42
C SER A 216 -10.02 1.70 -12.39
N GLY A 217 -9.44 2.15 -13.51
CA GLY A 217 -9.00 1.29 -14.61
C GLY A 217 -10.08 0.99 -15.66
N GLN A 218 -11.32 1.46 -15.47
CA GLN A 218 -12.45 1.10 -16.34
C GLN A 218 -12.72 2.15 -17.43
N LYS A 219 -13.11 3.39 -17.07
CA LYS A 219 -13.46 4.47 -18.00
C LYS A 219 -12.82 5.81 -17.60
N LEU A 220 -12.56 6.65 -18.59
CA LEU A 220 -12.15 8.06 -18.42
C LEU A 220 -13.39 8.99 -18.41
N THR A 221 -13.22 10.25 -18.04
CA THR A 221 -14.36 11.17 -17.78
C THR A 221 -15.27 11.43 -18.99
N PHE A 222 -14.75 11.50 -20.22
CA PHE A 222 -15.53 11.90 -21.39
C PHE A 222 -15.67 10.78 -22.43
N ALA A 223 -16.78 10.75 -23.17
CA ALA A 223 -17.10 9.73 -24.17
C ALA A 223 -17.64 10.35 -25.49
N PRO A 224 -17.19 9.89 -26.68
CA PRO A 224 -17.67 10.41 -27.95
C PRO A 224 -19.19 10.27 -28.14
N GLY A 225 -19.80 11.38 -28.57
CA GLY A 225 -21.25 11.63 -28.54
C GLY A 225 -21.63 12.77 -27.60
N GLN A 226 -20.83 13.06 -26.57
CA GLN A 226 -21.04 14.21 -25.68
C GLN A 226 -20.78 15.55 -26.40
N LYS A 227 -21.65 16.54 -26.12
CA LYS A 227 -21.59 17.90 -26.71
C LYS A 227 -21.74 19.04 -25.70
N ASP A 228 -22.02 18.67 -24.45
CA ASP A 228 -22.37 19.49 -23.30
C ASP A 228 -21.20 19.66 -22.31
N ILE A 229 -19.99 19.24 -22.69
CA ILE A 229 -18.79 19.33 -21.86
C ILE A 229 -18.47 20.80 -21.57
N LYS A 230 -18.43 21.18 -20.29
CA LYS A 230 -18.06 22.53 -19.83
C LYS A 230 -16.73 22.47 -19.07
N LEU A 231 -15.70 23.10 -19.60
CA LEU A 231 -14.37 23.19 -18.98
C LEU A 231 -14.12 24.61 -18.46
N VAL A 232 -13.86 24.74 -17.16
CA VAL A 232 -13.52 26.04 -16.56
C VAL A 232 -12.00 26.26 -16.62
N GLN A 233 -11.56 27.36 -17.24
CA GLN A 233 -10.16 27.76 -17.35
C GLN A 233 -9.91 29.09 -16.60
N PRO A 234 -9.45 29.03 -15.34
CA PRO A 234 -9.04 30.20 -14.55
C PRO A 234 -7.96 31.06 -15.23
N VAL A 235 -7.81 32.28 -14.73
CA VAL A 235 -6.59 33.07 -14.93
C VAL A 235 -5.41 32.29 -14.34
N GLU A 236 -4.25 32.34 -14.98
CA GLU A 236 -3.07 31.66 -14.47
C GLU A 236 -2.68 32.16 -13.08
N ALA A 237 -2.21 31.24 -12.25
CA ALA A 237 -1.32 31.58 -11.14
C ALA A 237 0.13 31.52 -11.62
N LYS A 238 1.02 32.19 -10.88
CA LYS A 238 2.47 32.18 -11.13
C LYS A 238 3.25 31.89 -9.85
N ILE A 239 4.42 31.29 -10.02
CA ILE A 239 5.41 31.15 -8.94
C ILE A 239 6.69 31.82 -9.43
N GLU A 240 7.18 32.79 -8.66
CA GLU A 240 8.44 33.48 -8.91
C GLU A 240 9.36 33.33 -7.70
N GLY A 241 10.65 33.12 -7.94
CA GLY A 241 11.59 32.77 -6.89
C GLY A 241 13.03 32.78 -7.34
N ILE A 242 13.94 32.47 -6.41
CA ILE A 242 15.39 32.47 -6.62
C ILE A 242 16.03 31.14 -6.17
N VAL A 243 16.98 30.64 -6.96
CA VAL A 243 17.86 29.54 -6.60
C VAL A 243 19.20 30.10 -6.12
N VAL A 244 19.64 29.71 -4.92
CA VAL A 244 20.91 30.16 -4.33
C VAL A 244 21.72 29.00 -3.74
N GLU A 245 23.03 29.17 -3.66
CA GLU A 245 23.90 28.32 -2.83
C GLU A 245 23.65 28.64 -1.34
N LYS A 246 23.34 27.61 -0.54
CA LYS A 246 22.95 27.74 0.86
C LYS A 246 24.04 28.32 1.76
N SER A 247 25.30 28.00 1.47
CA SER A 247 26.47 28.39 2.27
C SER A 247 26.87 29.86 2.08
N SER A 248 26.69 30.40 0.88
CA SER A 248 27.18 31.73 0.49
C SER A 248 26.04 32.74 0.20
N GLY A 249 24.81 32.26 0.01
CA GLY A 249 23.69 33.06 -0.48
C GLY A 249 23.81 33.46 -1.96
N LYS A 250 24.85 33.00 -2.67
CA LYS A 250 25.11 33.39 -4.06
C LYS A 250 24.02 32.83 -4.99
N PRO A 251 23.48 33.62 -5.93
CA PRO A 251 22.54 33.11 -6.94
C PRO A 251 23.15 32.07 -7.87
N MET A 252 22.33 31.10 -8.28
CA MET A 252 22.75 29.93 -9.05
C MET A 252 21.96 29.80 -10.35
N ALA A 253 22.63 30.04 -11.47
CA ALA A 253 22.08 29.99 -12.82
C ALA A 253 22.08 28.56 -13.41
N GLY A 254 21.22 28.32 -14.41
CA GLY A 254 21.19 27.07 -15.17
C GLY A 254 20.54 25.88 -14.43
N VAL A 255 19.85 26.13 -13.32
CA VAL A 255 19.19 25.10 -12.52
C VAL A 255 17.77 24.91 -13.02
N GLU A 256 17.44 23.69 -13.45
CA GLU A 256 16.08 23.33 -13.87
C GLU A 256 15.18 23.05 -12.66
N VAL A 257 14.23 23.96 -12.43
CA VAL A 257 13.17 23.86 -11.42
C VAL A 257 11.91 23.30 -12.06
N MET A 258 11.52 22.09 -11.65
CA MET A 258 10.23 21.49 -12.00
C MET A 258 9.19 21.79 -10.93
N VAL A 259 7.95 22.02 -11.37
CA VAL A 259 6.78 22.00 -10.50
C VAL A 259 6.02 20.67 -10.70
N ARG A 260 5.57 20.05 -9.61
CA ARG A 260 4.82 18.80 -9.61
C ARG A 260 3.59 18.89 -8.70
N LYS A 261 2.42 18.53 -9.21
CA LYS A 261 1.29 18.09 -8.36
C LYS A 261 1.46 16.62 -8.00
N GLU A 262 0.91 16.19 -6.85
CA GLU A 262 0.91 14.78 -6.44
C GLU A 262 0.15 13.84 -7.41
N GLN A 263 -0.53 14.41 -8.43
CA GLN A 263 -1.43 13.74 -9.36
C GLN A 263 -1.11 13.94 -10.85
N ASP A 264 -0.05 14.66 -11.23
CA ASP A 264 0.23 14.92 -12.66
C ASP A 264 0.76 13.68 -13.39
N LEU A 265 0.22 13.41 -14.59
CA LEU A 265 0.90 12.54 -15.56
C LEU A 265 2.26 13.16 -15.90
N ALA A 266 3.32 12.35 -15.87
CA ALA A 266 4.67 12.79 -16.26
C ALA A 266 4.69 13.47 -17.64
N ASP A 267 3.86 12.98 -18.57
CA ASP A 267 3.87 13.40 -19.97
C ASP A 267 3.08 14.71 -20.23
N ILE A 268 2.38 15.29 -19.23
CA ILE A 268 1.66 16.58 -19.34
C ILE A 268 2.17 17.67 -18.39
N ARG A 269 3.23 17.40 -17.62
CA ARG A 269 3.79 18.35 -16.65
C ARG A 269 4.17 19.68 -17.30
N HIS A 270 4.22 20.72 -16.47
CA HIS A 270 4.84 21.98 -16.86
C HIS A 270 6.31 21.74 -17.23
N LYS A 271 6.78 22.42 -18.28
CA LYS A 271 8.22 22.43 -18.59
C LYS A 271 8.98 23.04 -17.41
N PRO A 272 10.17 22.52 -17.07
CA PRO A 272 11.01 23.14 -16.05
C PRO A 272 11.30 24.60 -16.39
N ALA A 273 11.31 25.47 -15.38
CA ALA A 273 11.92 26.79 -15.51
C ALA A 273 13.43 26.65 -15.27
N ILE A 274 14.23 27.37 -16.03
CA ILE A 274 15.68 27.41 -15.86
C ILE A 274 16.02 28.71 -15.11
N SER A 275 16.78 28.64 -14.03
CA SER A 275 17.23 29.84 -13.32
C SER A 275 18.17 30.69 -14.20
N ASN A 276 17.95 32.00 -14.20
CA ASN A 276 18.73 32.97 -14.95
C ASN A 276 20.07 33.31 -14.25
N ALA A 277 20.81 34.30 -14.76
CA ALA A 277 22.13 34.69 -14.23
C ALA A 277 22.09 35.17 -12.76
N ASP A 278 21.02 35.84 -12.37
CA ASP A 278 20.66 36.29 -11.03
C ASP A 278 19.91 35.22 -10.20
N GLY A 279 19.89 33.97 -10.66
CA GLY A 279 19.30 32.81 -10.00
C GLY A 279 17.77 32.79 -9.99
N ALA A 280 17.10 33.82 -10.49
CA ALA A 280 15.66 33.94 -10.53
C ALA A 280 15.02 32.97 -11.55
N PHE A 281 13.82 32.49 -11.25
CA PHE A 281 13.00 31.64 -12.10
C PHE A 281 11.52 32.05 -12.00
N SER A 282 10.75 31.80 -13.07
CA SER A 282 9.31 32.07 -13.13
C SER A 282 8.59 30.88 -13.76
N ILE A 283 7.55 30.36 -13.08
CA ILE A 283 6.70 29.26 -13.55
C ILE A 283 5.28 29.79 -13.74
N ASN A 284 4.80 29.70 -14.99
CA ASN A 284 3.55 30.30 -15.45
C ASN A 284 2.49 29.25 -15.80
N SER A 285 1.29 29.73 -16.15
CA SER A 285 0.14 28.91 -16.58
C SER A 285 -0.34 27.92 -15.52
N LEU A 286 -0.08 28.17 -14.24
CA LEU A 286 -0.49 27.29 -13.15
C LEU A 286 -1.98 27.43 -12.86
N ALA A 287 -2.60 26.33 -12.43
CA ALA A 287 -3.97 26.33 -11.92
C ALA A 287 -3.93 26.48 -10.39
N PRO A 288 -4.96 27.04 -9.73
CA PRO A 288 -5.00 27.13 -8.28
C PRO A 288 -4.92 25.74 -7.64
N ASP A 289 -3.80 25.45 -6.98
CA ASP A 289 -3.52 24.14 -6.38
C ASP A 289 -2.34 24.21 -5.39
N ARG A 290 -2.07 23.10 -4.71
CA ARG A 290 -0.81 22.86 -3.98
C ARG A 290 0.19 22.15 -4.90
N TYR A 291 1.37 22.72 -4.98
CA TYR A 291 2.48 22.26 -5.79
C TYR A 291 3.70 21.92 -4.93
N ILE A 292 4.54 21.04 -5.45
CA ILE A 292 5.88 20.77 -4.93
C ILE A 292 6.88 21.19 -6.01
N LEU A 293 7.76 22.13 -5.68
CA LEU A 293 8.92 22.51 -6.48
C LEU A 293 10.06 21.53 -6.18
N GLU A 294 10.60 20.93 -7.22
CA GLU A 294 11.68 19.94 -7.15
C GLU A 294 12.66 20.14 -8.30
N LEU A 295 13.94 19.84 -8.08
CA LEU A 295 14.99 20.07 -9.09
C LEU A 295 15.09 18.89 -10.05
N VAL A 296 15.18 19.19 -11.35
CA VAL A 296 15.45 18.18 -12.38
C VAL A 296 16.88 17.68 -12.21
N ARG A 297 17.05 16.36 -12.31
CA ARG A 297 18.34 15.68 -12.12
C ARG A 297 18.78 15.11 -13.47
N PRO A 298 19.83 15.66 -14.11
CA PRO A 298 20.30 15.15 -15.40
C PRO A 298 20.75 13.69 -15.30
N ARG A 299 20.58 12.94 -16.40
CA ARG A 299 20.92 11.51 -16.44
C ARG A 299 22.42 11.26 -16.66
N GLU A 300 23.10 12.15 -17.38
CA GLU A 300 24.49 11.96 -17.83
C GLU A 300 25.50 12.64 -16.92
N THR A 301 25.08 13.67 -16.19
CA THR A 301 25.92 14.43 -15.25
C THR A 301 25.24 14.49 -13.90
N GLN A 302 25.89 13.95 -12.86
CA GLN A 302 25.42 14.09 -11.49
C GLN A 302 25.80 15.49 -10.98
N PRO A 303 24.84 16.37 -10.62
CA PRO A 303 25.17 17.68 -10.06
C PRO A 303 25.98 17.56 -8.78
N ASP A 304 26.77 18.58 -8.46
CA ASP A 304 27.49 18.71 -7.19
C ASP A 304 26.60 19.24 -6.05
N TRP A 305 25.36 19.60 -6.37
CA TRP A 305 24.35 20.13 -5.45
C TRP A 305 23.10 19.25 -5.30
N VAL A 306 22.34 19.50 -4.23
CA VAL A 306 21.00 18.96 -3.95
C VAL A 306 20.21 19.98 -3.14
N ALA A 307 18.87 19.98 -3.24
CA ALA A 307 17.98 20.84 -2.46
C ALA A 307 16.82 20.04 -1.87
N ALA A 308 16.24 20.57 -0.78
CA ALA A 308 14.94 20.12 -0.30
C ALA A 308 13.84 20.60 -1.26
N PRO A 309 12.78 19.81 -1.49
CA PRO A 309 11.63 20.28 -2.24
C PRO A 309 10.89 21.37 -1.46
N VAL A 310 10.32 22.34 -2.17
CA VAL A 310 9.58 23.46 -1.58
C VAL A 310 8.10 23.31 -1.90
N GLU A 311 7.23 23.34 -0.89
CA GLU A 311 5.79 23.31 -1.09
C GLU A 311 5.22 24.72 -1.28
N VAL A 312 4.36 24.90 -2.26
CA VAL A 312 3.72 26.20 -2.57
C VAL A 312 2.25 25.99 -2.90
N THR A 313 1.38 26.80 -2.30
CA THR A 313 -0.05 26.88 -2.66
C THR A 313 -0.27 28.14 -3.50
N THR A 314 -1.02 28.00 -4.60
CA THR A 314 -1.27 29.09 -5.55
C THR A 314 -2.76 29.42 -5.66
N GLU A 315 -3.10 30.68 -5.97
CA GLU A 315 -4.47 31.13 -6.21
C GLU A 315 -4.64 31.76 -7.60
N ALA A 316 -5.86 31.77 -8.14
CA ALA A 316 -6.13 32.26 -9.50
C ALA A 316 -5.74 33.73 -9.67
N GLY A 317 -4.92 34.03 -10.68
CA GLY A 317 -4.48 35.40 -10.97
C GLY A 317 -3.48 35.99 -9.98
N LYS A 318 -3.02 35.24 -8.97
CA LYS A 318 -1.97 35.67 -8.04
C LYS A 318 -0.59 35.18 -8.48
N VAL A 319 0.42 35.98 -8.16
CA VAL A 319 1.83 35.56 -8.14
C VAL A 319 2.16 35.14 -6.71
N VAL A 320 2.85 34.01 -6.55
CA VAL A 320 3.53 33.66 -5.29
C VAL A 320 4.99 34.08 -5.44
N GLU A 321 5.38 35.05 -4.64
CA GLU A 321 6.73 35.63 -4.58
C GLU A 321 7.51 35.04 -3.39
N ASP A 322 8.71 35.55 -3.11
CA ASP A 322 9.60 35.15 -1.99
C ASP A 322 9.99 33.65 -1.92
N ILE A 323 9.79 32.89 -3.01
CA ILE A 323 10.19 31.49 -3.07
C ILE A 323 11.72 31.36 -3.19
N LYS A 324 12.35 30.71 -2.22
CA LYS A 324 13.78 30.48 -2.18
C LYS A 324 14.10 28.98 -2.23
N ILE A 325 14.89 28.55 -3.21
CA ILE A 325 15.43 27.19 -3.30
C ILE A 325 16.91 27.21 -2.92
N GLU A 326 17.25 26.54 -1.82
CA GLU A 326 18.61 26.51 -1.29
C GLU A 326 19.35 25.24 -1.70
N LEU A 327 20.41 25.40 -2.50
CA LEU A 327 21.31 24.33 -2.92
C LEU A 327 22.38 24.09 -1.85
N CYS A 328 22.51 22.85 -1.38
CA CYS A 328 23.63 22.39 -0.55
C CYS A 328 24.45 21.34 -1.32
N LYS A 329 25.70 21.08 -0.91
CA LYS A 329 26.52 20.05 -1.56
C LYS A 329 26.05 18.63 -1.27
N GLY A 330 25.33 18.43 -0.16
CA GLY A 330 24.81 17.12 0.25
C GLY A 330 25.90 16.06 0.45
N GLY A 331 25.48 14.83 0.74
CA GLY A 331 26.37 13.68 0.81
C GLY A 331 26.32 12.86 -0.47
N LEU A 332 27.47 12.38 -0.93
CA LEU A 332 27.55 11.43 -2.05
C LEU A 332 27.48 10.00 -1.52
N LEU A 333 26.55 9.21 -2.02
CA LEU A 333 26.49 7.77 -1.82
C LEU A 333 26.98 7.07 -3.09
N GLU A 334 28.06 6.29 -2.97
CA GLU A 334 28.51 5.35 -4.00
C GLU A 334 28.12 3.94 -3.58
N VAL A 335 27.39 3.23 -4.44
CA VAL A 335 26.95 1.85 -4.22
C VAL A 335 27.53 0.96 -5.30
N LEU A 336 28.53 0.14 -4.95
CA LEU A 336 28.96 -0.96 -5.81
C LEU A 336 27.88 -2.05 -5.80
N VAL A 337 27.43 -2.47 -6.98
CA VAL A 337 26.45 -3.55 -7.13
C VAL A 337 27.09 -4.74 -7.85
N THR A 338 27.14 -5.90 -7.20
CA THR A 338 27.78 -7.12 -7.70
C THR A 338 26.79 -8.30 -7.76
N GLU A 339 27.09 -9.32 -8.56
CA GLU A 339 26.40 -10.62 -8.51
C GLU A 339 27.00 -11.51 -7.40
N VAL A 340 26.15 -12.02 -6.50
CA VAL A 340 26.55 -12.84 -5.33
C VAL A 340 27.48 -14.01 -5.65
N ARG A 341 27.31 -14.69 -6.81
CA ARG A 341 28.07 -15.91 -7.14
C ARG A 341 29.39 -15.65 -7.87
N SER A 342 29.46 -14.60 -8.68
CA SER A 342 30.61 -14.30 -9.54
C SER A 342 31.44 -13.14 -9.02
N ASN A 343 30.91 -12.37 -8.06
CA ASN A 343 31.37 -11.04 -7.64
C ASN A 343 31.55 -10.06 -8.82
N LYS A 344 30.94 -10.33 -9.97
CA LYS A 344 31.03 -9.48 -11.15
C LYS A 344 30.28 -8.16 -10.91
N PRO A 345 30.88 -6.99 -11.19
CA PRO A 345 30.17 -5.71 -11.20
C PRO A 345 29.00 -5.71 -12.18
N LEU A 346 27.84 -5.20 -11.75
CA LEU A 346 26.60 -5.22 -12.50
C LEU A 346 26.29 -3.85 -13.09
N GLU A 347 26.75 -3.61 -14.32
CA GLU A 347 26.40 -2.42 -15.11
C GLU A 347 24.88 -2.25 -15.28
N GLY A 348 24.41 -1.00 -15.27
CA GLY A 348 23.04 -0.65 -15.59
C GLY A 348 22.00 -1.03 -14.52
N ALA A 349 22.41 -1.58 -13.38
CA ALA A 349 21.56 -1.76 -12.20
C ALA A 349 21.08 -0.41 -11.65
N ARG A 350 19.87 -0.38 -11.10
CA ARG A 350 19.25 0.83 -10.54
C ARG A 350 19.31 0.79 -9.03
N VAL A 351 19.82 1.87 -8.44
CA VAL A 351 20.00 2.08 -7.01
C VAL A 351 18.99 3.14 -6.57
N TYR A 352 18.26 2.90 -5.49
CA TYR A 352 17.22 3.77 -4.97
C TYR A 352 17.44 4.07 -3.49
N VAL A 353 17.15 5.30 -3.07
CA VAL A 353 17.07 5.71 -1.65
C VAL A 353 15.78 6.51 -1.48
N TYR A 354 14.94 6.14 -0.52
CA TYR A 354 13.70 6.85 -0.22
C TYR A 354 13.84 7.76 1.00
N ASP A 355 13.58 9.04 0.77
CA ASP A 355 13.52 10.09 1.78
C ASP A 355 12.10 10.16 2.32
N GLN A 356 11.88 9.56 3.49
CA GLN A 356 10.58 9.59 4.15
C GLN A 356 10.18 11.01 4.59
N ARG A 357 11.15 11.88 4.89
CA ARG A 357 10.92 13.23 5.44
C ARG A 357 10.32 14.14 4.38
N HIS A 358 10.93 14.13 3.19
CA HIS A 358 10.49 14.95 2.05
C HIS A 358 9.67 14.17 1.00
N ARG A 359 9.33 12.91 1.30
CA ARG A 359 8.53 12.01 0.44
C ARG A 359 9.04 11.88 -1.01
N GLN A 360 10.36 11.87 -1.18
CA GLN A 360 11.03 11.85 -2.48
C GLN A 360 11.93 10.61 -2.64
N SER A 361 12.17 10.18 -3.88
CA SER A 361 13.17 9.16 -4.19
C SER A 361 14.42 9.77 -4.79
N TYR A 362 15.58 9.38 -4.29
CA TYR A 362 16.86 9.54 -4.96
C TYR A 362 17.20 8.27 -5.72
N ARG A 363 17.84 8.42 -6.88
CA ARG A 363 18.09 7.33 -7.83
C ARG A 363 19.47 7.48 -8.45
N GLY A 364 20.11 6.35 -8.71
CA GLY A 364 21.35 6.25 -9.48
C GLY A 364 21.31 5.01 -10.38
N ARG A 365 22.15 4.99 -11.40
CA ARG A 365 22.39 3.80 -12.23
C ARG A 365 23.89 3.46 -12.16
N THR A 366 24.23 2.18 -12.11
CA THR A 366 25.61 1.73 -12.09
C THR A 366 26.27 1.88 -13.46
N GLY A 367 27.54 2.30 -13.48
CA GLY A 367 28.38 2.30 -14.68
C GLY A 367 28.94 0.92 -15.01
N ASP A 368 29.87 0.87 -15.95
CA ASP A 368 30.70 -0.30 -16.27
C ASP A 368 31.53 -0.77 -15.05
N ASP A 369 31.93 0.19 -14.20
CA ASP A 369 32.51 -0.02 -12.86
C ASP A 369 31.56 -0.73 -11.86
N GLY A 370 30.27 -0.88 -12.20
CA GLY A 370 29.23 -1.39 -11.31
C GLY A 370 28.85 -0.46 -10.16
N VAL A 371 29.30 0.81 -10.16
CA VAL A 371 29.07 1.77 -9.07
C VAL A 371 27.95 2.74 -9.44
N GLY A 372 26.86 2.70 -8.68
CA GLY A 372 25.75 3.63 -8.77
C GLY A 372 25.98 4.79 -7.82
N ARG A 373 25.87 6.02 -8.33
CA ARG A 373 26.18 7.24 -7.56
C ARG A 373 24.91 8.06 -7.34
N ILE A 374 24.69 8.50 -6.09
CA ILE A 374 23.49 9.21 -5.65
C ILE A 374 23.89 10.36 -4.73
N ARG A 375 23.43 11.59 -5.01
CA ARG A 375 23.61 12.73 -4.10
C ARG A 375 22.36 12.88 -3.24
N LEU A 376 22.55 12.92 -1.93
CA LEU A 376 21.52 12.92 -0.91
C LEU A 376 21.59 14.21 -0.10
N LEU A 377 20.45 14.70 0.42
CA LEU A 377 20.46 15.72 1.46
C LEU A 377 21.17 15.17 2.72
N PRO A 378 21.76 16.05 3.56
CA PRO A 378 22.27 15.62 4.86
C PRO A 378 21.13 15.05 5.72
N GLY A 379 21.33 13.85 6.28
CA GLY A 379 20.28 13.15 7.02
C GLY A 379 20.49 11.65 7.14
N VAL A 380 19.48 10.97 7.71
CA VAL A 380 19.47 9.52 7.94
C VAL A 380 18.33 8.90 7.15
N TYR A 381 18.65 7.94 6.30
CA TYR A 381 17.74 7.24 5.39
C TYR A 381 17.59 5.77 5.81
N GLN A 382 16.36 5.27 5.91
CA GLN A 382 16.06 3.90 6.38
C GLN A 382 15.54 2.96 5.29
N SER A 383 15.30 3.46 4.08
CA SER A 383 14.79 2.69 2.95
C SER A 383 15.65 2.94 1.74
N SER A 384 16.22 1.86 1.22
CA SER A 384 17.07 1.87 0.04
C SER A 384 17.08 0.48 -0.60
N ASP A 385 17.03 0.43 -1.91
CA ASP A 385 16.82 -0.79 -2.68
C ASP A 385 17.70 -0.79 -3.94
N ALA A 386 18.07 -1.96 -4.45
CA ALA A 386 18.69 -2.11 -5.76
C ALA A 386 17.97 -3.15 -6.61
N PHE A 387 17.89 -2.88 -7.91
CA PHE A 387 17.17 -3.69 -8.88
C PHE A 387 17.91 -3.75 -10.23
N LYS A 388 17.99 -4.95 -10.80
CA LYS A 388 18.40 -5.20 -12.19
C LYS A 388 17.50 -6.29 -12.76
N GLU A 389 17.07 -6.15 -14.01
CA GLU A 389 16.30 -7.19 -14.69
C GLU A 389 17.14 -8.48 -14.82
N GLY A 390 16.52 -9.64 -14.54
CA GLY A 390 17.22 -10.92 -14.41
C GLY A 390 17.77 -11.24 -13.00
N PHE A 391 17.66 -10.31 -12.05
CA PHE A 391 18.11 -10.47 -10.66
C PHE A 391 16.97 -10.25 -9.65
N SER A 392 17.09 -10.88 -8.48
CA SER A 392 16.21 -10.63 -7.33
C SER A 392 16.37 -9.20 -6.82
N SER A 393 15.29 -8.56 -6.40
CA SER A 393 15.38 -7.25 -5.76
C SER A 393 16.14 -7.30 -4.42
N PHE A 394 17.07 -6.36 -4.22
CA PHE A 394 17.77 -6.19 -2.94
C PHE A 394 17.18 -5.01 -2.17
N ARG A 395 17.00 -5.17 -0.86
CA ARG A 395 16.63 -4.10 0.07
C ARG A 395 17.64 -4.00 1.19
N ASN A 396 18.24 -2.82 1.35
CA ASN A 396 18.99 -2.48 2.55
C ASN A 396 18.02 -1.91 3.61
N GLN A 397 18.06 -2.51 4.80
CA GLN A 397 17.30 -2.10 5.99
C GLN A 397 18.16 -1.31 7.01
N GLN A 398 19.48 -1.21 6.79
CA GLN A 398 20.38 -0.45 7.65
C GLN A 398 20.29 1.05 7.34
N ALA A 399 20.41 1.87 8.38
CA ALA A 399 20.39 3.31 8.27
C ALA A 399 21.60 3.86 7.49
N ILE A 400 21.34 4.59 6.41
CA ILE A 400 22.35 5.33 5.66
C ILE A 400 22.35 6.78 6.17
N THR A 401 23.33 7.16 6.98
CA THR A 401 23.67 8.57 7.20
C THR A 401 24.39 9.13 5.97
N ALA A 402 23.95 10.29 5.50
CA ALA A 402 24.64 11.14 4.54
C ALA A 402 24.97 12.49 5.21
N GLU A 403 26.17 13.00 4.99
CA GLU A 403 26.67 14.25 5.58
C GLU A 403 27.15 15.17 4.47
N GLU A 404 27.12 16.49 4.68
CA GLU A 404 27.45 17.44 3.63
C GLU A 404 28.95 17.37 3.25
N GLY A 405 29.22 17.26 1.95
CA GLY A 405 30.57 17.18 1.39
C GLY A 405 31.25 15.80 1.54
N THR A 406 30.65 14.84 2.24
CA THR A 406 31.25 13.51 2.44
C THR A 406 30.87 12.54 1.33
N THR A 407 31.65 11.47 1.17
CA THR A 407 31.32 10.33 0.30
C THR A 407 31.24 9.06 1.14
N LYS A 408 30.06 8.42 1.14
CA LYS A 408 29.83 7.11 1.76
C LYS A 408 29.83 6.02 0.69
N ARG A 409 30.57 4.95 0.93
CA ARG A 409 30.66 3.79 0.03
C ARG A 409 29.95 2.60 0.66
N LEU A 410 29.15 1.89 -0.13
CA LEU A 410 28.50 0.63 0.23
C LEU A 410 28.69 -0.39 -0.91
N GLU A 411 28.68 -1.68 -0.57
CA GLU A 411 28.56 -2.78 -1.53
C GLU A 411 27.24 -3.51 -1.27
N TRP A 412 26.45 -3.72 -2.32
CA TRP A 412 25.22 -4.51 -2.29
C TRP A 412 25.27 -5.60 -3.35
N GLN A 413 24.81 -6.80 -2.99
CA GLN A 413 24.90 -7.95 -3.88
C GLN A 413 23.50 -8.40 -4.33
N LEU A 414 23.34 -8.71 -5.63
CA LEU A 414 22.11 -9.23 -6.21
C LEU A 414 22.25 -10.72 -6.54
N ASN A 415 21.24 -11.52 -6.24
CA ASN A 415 21.16 -12.89 -6.72
C ASN A 415 20.54 -12.91 -8.12
N ALA A 416 21.09 -13.73 -9.03
CA ALA A 416 20.38 -14.06 -10.27
C ALA A 416 19.04 -14.74 -9.95
N LEU A 417 18.00 -14.49 -10.74
CA LEU A 417 16.67 -15.06 -10.46
C LEU A 417 16.70 -16.60 -10.50
N PRO A 418 16.12 -17.29 -9.49
CA PRO A 418 15.75 -18.69 -9.59
C PRO A 418 15.05 -18.98 -10.93
N THR A 419 15.49 -20.04 -11.59
CA THR A 419 15.07 -20.41 -12.95
C THR A 419 15.03 -21.92 -13.08
N VAL A 420 13.96 -22.43 -13.67
CA VAL A 420 13.75 -23.83 -14.02
C VAL A 420 13.31 -23.94 -15.49
N ALA A 421 13.71 -25.00 -16.16
CA ALA A 421 13.29 -25.33 -17.53
C ALA A 421 12.82 -26.79 -17.59
N GLY A 422 12.15 -27.18 -18.66
CA GLY A 422 11.71 -28.57 -18.85
C GLY A 422 10.78 -28.71 -20.03
N ILE A 423 10.11 -29.86 -20.13
CA ILE A 423 9.16 -30.18 -21.21
C ILE A 423 7.76 -30.38 -20.62
N VAL A 424 6.76 -29.74 -21.23
CA VAL A 424 5.33 -29.96 -20.98
C VAL A 424 4.81 -31.05 -21.90
N ARG A 425 4.13 -32.05 -21.35
CA ARG A 425 3.51 -33.16 -22.07
C ARG A 425 2.03 -33.31 -21.75
N ASP A 426 1.28 -33.90 -22.67
CA ASP A 426 -0.10 -34.32 -22.47
C ASP A 426 -0.16 -35.63 -21.67
N ASN A 427 -1.37 -36.09 -21.37
CA ASN A 427 -1.61 -37.35 -20.66
C ASN A 427 -1.22 -38.62 -21.45
N ASN A 428 -0.75 -38.47 -22.70
CA ASN A 428 -0.23 -39.54 -23.57
C ASN A 428 1.30 -39.43 -23.77
N GLY A 429 1.97 -38.48 -23.10
CA GLY A 429 3.40 -38.23 -23.21
C GLY A 429 3.83 -37.44 -24.46
N LYS A 430 2.89 -36.84 -25.21
CA LYS A 430 3.20 -35.98 -26.36
C LYS A 430 3.53 -34.56 -25.90
N PRO A 431 4.52 -33.86 -26.49
CA PRO A 431 4.76 -32.45 -26.20
C PRO A 431 3.52 -31.57 -26.42
N VAL A 432 3.35 -30.54 -25.59
CA VAL A 432 2.24 -29.58 -25.69
C VAL A 432 2.78 -28.19 -26.01
N GLU A 433 2.44 -27.67 -27.18
CA GLU A 433 2.71 -26.28 -27.58
C GLU A 433 1.72 -25.30 -26.92
N GLY A 434 2.17 -24.11 -26.56
CA GLY A 434 1.31 -22.99 -26.12
C GLY A 434 0.78 -23.06 -24.69
N ALA A 435 1.07 -24.12 -23.92
CA ALA A 435 0.65 -24.26 -22.52
C ALA A 435 1.25 -23.13 -21.66
N THR A 436 0.42 -22.49 -20.85
CA THR A 436 0.79 -21.33 -20.02
C THR A 436 1.36 -21.77 -18.67
N LEU A 437 2.50 -21.21 -18.28
CA LEU A 437 3.18 -21.52 -17.02
C LEU A 437 3.43 -20.26 -16.18
N GLN A 438 3.13 -20.34 -14.89
CA GLN A 438 3.32 -19.25 -13.93
C GLN A 438 3.76 -19.76 -12.56
N VAL A 439 4.63 -19.01 -11.88
CA VAL A 439 5.05 -19.30 -10.50
C VAL A 439 4.27 -18.46 -9.49
N CYS A 440 3.63 -19.13 -8.53
CA CYS A 440 2.86 -18.58 -7.42
C CYS A 440 3.66 -18.65 -6.09
N PRO A 441 3.38 -17.80 -5.08
CA PRO A 441 2.24 -16.86 -4.99
C PRO A 441 2.44 -15.48 -5.64
N MET A 442 3.67 -15.06 -5.95
CA MET A 442 3.94 -13.69 -6.41
C MET A 442 3.62 -13.44 -7.90
N GLY A 443 3.19 -14.47 -8.65
CA GLY A 443 2.60 -14.30 -9.98
C GLY A 443 3.56 -13.70 -10.99
N GLY A 444 4.70 -14.39 -11.19
CA GLY A 444 5.74 -13.99 -12.16
C GLY A 444 5.21 -13.79 -13.58
N ARG A 445 6.10 -13.42 -14.52
CA ARG A 445 5.71 -13.41 -15.95
C ARG A 445 5.22 -14.80 -16.32
N GLU A 446 4.05 -14.84 -16.95
CA GLU A 446 3.57 -16.04 -17.61
C GLU A 446 4.52 -16.34 -18.79
N THR A 447 4.76 -17.62 -19.05
CA THR A 447 5.54 -18.09 -20.20
C THR A 447 4.74 -19.19 -20.90
N ARG A 448 4.99 -19.40 -22.20
CA ARG A 448 4.33 -20.46 -22.98
C ARG A 448 5.36 -21.50 -23.42
N SER A 449 4.94 -22.76 -23.52
CA SER A 449 5.77 -23.82 -24.10
C SER A 449 5.89 -23.69 -25.63
N ASP A 450 7.04 -24.07 -26.18
CA ASP A 450 7.29 -24.10 -27.63
C ASP A 450 6.70 -25.36 -28.31
N ALA A 451 6.89 -25.49 -29.62
CA ALA A 451 6.40 -26.62 -30.42
C ALA A 451 6.98 -28.00 -29.99
N GLU A 452 8.13 -28.02 -29.30
CA GLU A 452 8.68 -29.24 -28.68
C GLU A 452 8.28 -29.38 -27.20
N GLY A 453 7.30 -28.58 -26.76
CA GLY A 453 6.80 -28.52 -25.39
C GLY A 453 7.76 -27.89 -24.39
N LYS A 454 8.91 -27.36 -24.80
CA LYS A 454 9.93 -26.86 -23.87
C LYS A 454 9.50 -25.53 -23.29
N TYR A 455 9.87 -25.29 -22.03
CA TYR A 455 9.64 -24.03 -21.36
C TYR A 455 10.85 -23.62 -20.51
N LYS A 456 10.90 -22.33 -20.16
CA LYS A 456 11.82 -21.77 -19.17
C LYS A 456 11.11 -20.67 -18.39
N VAL A 457 11.10 -20.77 -17.06
CA VAL A 457 10.47 -19.80 -16.17
C VAL A 457 11.43 -19.35 -15.09
N SER A 458 11.44 -18.06 -14.80
CA SER A 458 12.24 -17.42 -13.76
C SER A 458 11.34 -16.61 -12.82
N TRP A 459 11.59 -16.64 -11.52
CA TRP A 459 10.70 -16.02 -10.53
C TRP A 459 11.45 -15.29 -9.41
N ASP A 460 10.80 -14.27 -8.85
CA ASP A 460 11.17 -13.63 -7.58
C ASP A 460 9.96 -13.80 -6.64
N LEU A 461 10.14 -14.45 -5.48
CA LEU A 461 9.09 -14.54 -4.46
C LEU A 461 9.10 -13.33 -3.50
N GLY A 462 10.10 -12.45 -3.62
CA GLY A 462 10.34 -11.40 -2.64
C GLY A 462 10.51 -11.94 -1.22
N ARG A 463 10.33 -11.06 -0.22
CA ARG A 463 10.27 -11.42 1.21
C ARG A 463 8.84 -11.48 1.78
N ALA A 464 7.82 -11.44 0.91
CA ALA A 464 6.42 -11.48 1.34
C ALA A 464 5.91 -12.92 1.61
N VAL A 465 6.72 -13.91 1.23
CA VAL A 465 6.49 -15.33 1.47
C VAL A 465 7.39 -15.72 2.65
N ASP A 466 6.79 -16.31 3.70
CA ASP A 466 7.55 -16.94 4.79
C ASP A 466 8.49 -18.00 4.20
N GLU A 467 9.75 -18.05 4.65
CA GLU A 467 10.84 -18.86 4.05
C GLU A 467 10.54 -20.37 4.03
N ARG A 468 9.47 -20.78 4.69
CA ARG A 468 8.94 -22.15 4.79
C ARG A 468 8.02 -22.58 3.64
N GLN A 469 7.69 -21.70 2.69
CA GLN A 469 6.75 -22.03 1.60
C GLN A 469 7.47 -22.21 0.26
N ALA A 470 7.37 -23.42 -0.31
CA ALA A 470 7.97 -23.73 -1.60
C ALA A 470 7.16 -23.10 -2.77
N PRO A 471 7.82 -22.58 -3.82
CA PRO A 471 7.15 -22.02 -4.99
C PRO A 471 6.32 -23.08 -5.72
N LEU A 472 5.10 -22.70 -6.10
CA LEU A 472 4.22 -23.56 -6.91
C LEU A 472 4.29 -23.13 -8.38
N LEU A 473 4.60 -24.08 -9.27
CA LEU A 473 4.44 -23.94 -10.71
C LEU A 473 3.02 -24.37 -11.10
N VAL A 474 2.26 -23.42 -11.63
CA VAL A 474 0.95 -23.67 -12.25
C VAL A 474 1.16 -23.77 -13.75
N CYS A 475 0.71 -24.86 -14.36
CA CYS A 475 0.73 -25.07 -15.81
C CYS A 475 -0.68 -25.39 -16.31
N ARG A 476 -1.13 -24.71 -17.37
CA ARG A 476 -2.50 -24.83 -17.92
C ARG A 476 -2.46 -24.89 -19.45
N TYR A 477 -3.30 -25.74 -20.03
CA TYR A 477 -3.52 -25.84 -21.46
C TYR A 477 -5.03 -25.90 -21.71
N ALA A 478 -5.61 -24.76 -22.09
CA ALA A 478 -7.06 -24.55 -22.08
C ALA A 478 -7.77 -25.29 -23.22
N GLU A 479 -7.12 -25.39 -24.38
CA GLU A 479 -7.59 -26.05 -25.60
C GLU A 479 -7.83 -27.53 -25.36
N GLY A 480 -6.85 -28.22 -24.77
CA GLY A 480 -6.95 -29.63 -24.36
C GLY A 480 -7.64 -29.87 -23.01
N ASN A 481 -8.01 -28.81 -22.29
CA ASN A 481 -8.49 -28.88 -20.90
C ASN A 481 -7.55 -29.71 -19.98
N LEU A 482 -6.25 -29.43 -20.05
CA LEU A 482 -5.24 -30.10 -19.23
C LEU A 482 -4.57 -29.09 -18.27
N ALA A 483 -4.24 -29.51 -17.05
CA ALA A 483 -3.64 -28.64 -16.05
C ALA A 483 -2.80 -29.40 -15.01
N LEU A 484 -1.89 -28.69 -14.34
CA LEU A 484 -1.17 -29.15 -13.17
C LEU A 484 -0.84 -27.97 -12.24
N VAL A 485 -0.88 -28.20 -10.92
CA VAL A 485 -0.09 -27.42 -9.95
C VAL A 485 0.94 -28.38 -9.36
N THR A 486 2.20 -27.97 -9.31
CA THR A 486 3.26 -28.75 -8.67
C THR A 486 4.23 -27.86 -7.92
N THR A 487 4.86 -28.38 -6.88
CA THR A 487 5.92 -27.69 -6.15
C THR A 487 7.22 -27.74 -6.94
N ILE A 488 7.89 -26.60 -7.10
CA ILE A 488 9.25 -26.57 -7.66
C ILE A 488 10.22 -27.01 -6.55
N PRO A 489 10.99 -28.11 -6.73
CA PRO A 489 11.94 -28.55 -5.72
C PRO A 489 13.07 -27.53 -5.51
N GLU A 490 13.60 -27.46 -4.29
CA GLU A 490 14.69 -26.54 -3.97
C GLU A 490 15.92 -26.81 -4.85
N GLY A 491 16.51 -25.75 -5.40
CA GLY A 491 17.68 -25.83 -6.28
C GLY A 491 17.43 -26.41 -7.68
N ALA A 492 16.21 -26.87 -8.01
CA ALA A 492 15.90 -27.50 -9.30
C ALA A 492 16.25 -26.60 -10.50
N LYS A 493 16.92 -27.19 -11.49
CA LYS A 493 17.22 -26.57 -12.80
C LYS A 493 16.34 -27.13 -13.92
N THR A 494 15.90 -28.37 -13.76
CA THR A 494 15.04 -29.10 -14.68
C THR A 494 13.80 -29.59 -13.97
N LEU A 495 12.63 -29.44 -14.58
CA LEU A 495 11.34 -29.94 -14.09
C LEU A 495 10.45 -30.24 -15.30
N ASP A 496 10.22 -31.51 -15.62
CA ASP A 496 9.24 -31.89 -16.64
C ASP A 496 7.82 -31.88 -16.06
N ILE A 497 6.84 -31.62 -16.91
CA ILE A 497 5.44 -31.41 -16.54
C ILE A 497 4.55 -32.29 -17.40
N ASP A 498 4.05 -33.38 -16.84
CA ASP A 498 3.03 -34.22 -17.47
C ASP A 498 1.65 -33.74 -17.00
N LEU A 499 0.86 -33.16 -17.91
CA LEU A 499 -0.43 -32.54 -17.59
C LEU A 499 -1.53 -33.58 -17.37
N LYS A 500 -2.36 -33.33 -16.34
CA LYS A 500 -3.55 -34.15 -16.03
C LYS A 500 -4.81 -33.51 -16.62
N PRO A 501 -5.90 -34.26 -16.84
CA PRO A 501 -7.21 -33.67 -17.14
C PRO A 501 -7.63 -32.63 -16.08
N GLY A 502 -7.96 -31.43 -16.53
CA GLY A 502 -8.46 -30.35 -15.67
C GLY A 502 -9.98 -30.40 -15.50
N VAL A 503 -10.46 -29.71 -14.47
CA VAL A 503 -11.89 -29.45 -14.25
C VAL A 503 -12.36 -28.30 -15.15
N ILE A 504 -13.55 -28.46 -15.70
CA ILE A 504 -14.31 -27.43 -16.41
C ILE A 504 -15.35 -26.86 -15.45
N VAL A 505 -15.23 -25.58 -15.09
CA VAL A 505 -16.21 -24.90 -14.23
C VAL A 505 -17.20 -24.12 -15.11
N THR A 506 -18.50 -24.34 -14.92
CA THR A 506 -19.56 -23.67 -15.70
C THR A 506 -20.60 -23.00 -14.80
N GLY A 507 -21.13 -21.88 -15.26
CA GLY A 507 -22.18 -21.13 -14.57
C GLY A 507 -22.72 -20.02 -15.44
N LYS A 508 -23.56 -19.17 -14.84
CA LYS A 508 -24.17 -18.03 -15.51
C LYS A 508 -24.15 -16.80 -14.59
N VAL A 509 -23.76 -15.65 -15.09
CA VAL A 509 -23.77 -14.36 -14.38
C VAL A 509 -25.01 -13.58 -14.79
N VAL A 510 -25.79 -13.11 -13.83
CA VAL A 510 -27.07 -12.43 -14.06
C VAL A 510 -27.21 -11.16 -13.26
N ASN A 511 -28.08 -10.26 -13.70
CA ASN A 511 -28.56 -9.13 -12.90
C ASN A 511 -29.66 -9.59 -11.92
N PRO A 512 -30.18 -8.71 -11.03
CA PRO A 512 -31.27 -9.06 -10.11
C PRO A 512 -32.60 -9.43 -10.80
N ASP A 513 -32.79 -9.07 -12.07
CA ASP A 513 -33.94 -9.48 -12.90
C ASP A 513 -33.71 -10.82 -13.63
N SER A 514 -32.69 -11.60 -13.25
CA SER A 514 -32.26 -12.85 -13.89
C SER A 514 -31.85 -12.74 -15.37
N LYS A 515 -31.62 -11.53 -15.90
CA LYS A 515 -31.06 -11.31 -17.25
C LYS A 515 -29.56 -11.57 -17.25
N GLY A 516 -29.05 -12.19 -18.31
CA GLY A 516 -27.62 -12.40 -18.51
C GLY A 516 -26.84 -11.08 -18.50
N ILE A 517 -25.64 -11.11 -17.92
CA ILE A 517 -24.69 -10.00 -18.01
C ILE A 517 -23.60 -10.41 -18.99
N ASP A 518 -23.56 -9.76 -20.14
CA ASP A 518 -22.50 -9.89 -21.14
C ASP A 518 -21.16 -9.36 -20.62
N ASN A 519 -20.06 -9.99 -21.05
CA ASN A 519 -18.69 -9.55 -20.74
C ASN A 519 -18.35 -9.35 -19.23
N ALA A 520 -19.07 -10.03 -18.34
CA ALA A 520 -18.75 -10.09 -16.91
C ALA A 520 -17.43 -10.86 -16.71
N ARG A 521 -16.46 -10.23 -16.04
CA ARG A 521 -15.11 -10.76 -15.91
C ARG A 521 -14.95 -11.62 -14.68
N ILE A 522 -14.38 -12.79 -14.88
CA ILE A 522 -14.13 -13.80 -13.86
C ILE A 522 -12.62 -13.94 -13.68
N ARG A 523 -12.13 -13.60 -12.49
CA ARG A 523 -10.75 -13.84 -12.07
C ARG A 523 -10.68 -15.05 -11.15
N ILE A 524 -9.79 -15.99 -11.47
CA ILE A 524 -9.52 -17.17 -10.65
C ILE A 524 -8.38 -16.84 -9.69
N MET A 525 -8.58 -17.08 -8.40
CA MET A 525 -7.53 -17.11 -7.37
C MET A 525 -7.36 -18.54 -6.84
N LEU A 526 -6.15 -19.09 -6.98
CA LEU A 526 -5.70 -20.25 -6.22
C LEU A 526 -5.60 -19.86 -4.74
N ARG A 527 -6.33 -20.58 -3.88
CA ARG A 527 -6.35 -20.39 -2.43
C ARG A 527 -5.52 -21.49 -1.75
N GLN A 528 -4.48 -21.07 -1.05
CA GLN A 528 -3.68 -21.89 -0.14
C GLN A 528 -3.86 -21.37 1.30
N THR A 529 -3.56 -22.18 2.31
CA THR A 529 -3.89 -21.90 3.73
C THR A 529 -3.45 -20.51 4.23
N MET A 530 -2.36 -19.96 3.67
CA MET A 530 -1.78 -18.68 4.09
C MET A 530 -1.81 -17.58 3.01
N TRP A 531 -2.31 -17.85 1.79
CA TRP A 531 -2.28 -16.89 0.68
C TRP A 531 -3.29 -17.16 -0.44
N GLY A 532 -3.56 -16.13 -1.24
CA GLY A 532 -4.28 -16.26 -2.51
C GLY A 532 -3.46 -15.65 -3.64
N SER A 533 -3.37 -16.34 -4.79
CA SER A 533 -2.71 -15.82 -6.00
C SER A 533 -3.55 -16.10 -7.23
N THR A 534 -3.46 -15.27 -8.25
CA THR A 534 -4.13 -15.55 -9.52
C THR A 534 -3.33 -16.56 -10.34
N MET A 535 -4.03 -17.43 -11.09
CA MET A 535 -3.43 -18.47 -11.96
C MET A 535 -3.46 -18.13 -13.46
N SER A 536 -3.79 -16.88 -13.78
CA SER A 536 -4.01 -16.41 -15.13
C SER A 536 -3.88 -14.90 -15.11
N ARG A 537 -3.20 -14.31 -16.11
CA ARG A 537 -3.31 -12.86 -16.34
C ARG A 537 -4.59 -12.49 -17.10
N GLU A 538 -5.10 -13.42 -17.90
CA GLU A 538 -6.35 -13.31 -18.65
C GLU A 538 -7.55 -13.68 -17.75
N SER A 539 -8.58 -12.85 -17.80
CA SER A 539 -9.89 -13.05 -17.18
C SER A 539 -10.86 -13.70 -18.18
N ILE A 540 -11.72 -14.58 -17.68
CA ILE A 540 -12.77 -15.19 -18.50
C ILE A 540 -13.96 -14.22 -18.56
N GLY A 541 -14.44 -13.90 -19.76
CA GLY A 541 -15.69 -13.18 -19.99
C GLY A 541 -16.88 -14.12 -20.07
N THR A 542 -18.09 -13.59 -19.83
CA THR A 542 -19.36 -14.24 -20.15
C THR A 542 -19.82 -13.93 -21.57
N ASP A 543 -20.66 -14.79 -22.13
CA ASP A 543 -21.43 -14.52 -23.36
C ASP A 543 -22.63 -13.58 -23.12
N ALA A 544 -23.36 -13.24 -24.19
CA ALA A 544 -24.50 -12.33 -24.15
C ALA A 544 -25.66 -12.81 -23.24
N GLU A 545 -25.83 -14.12 -23.10
CA GLU A 545 -26.78 -14.76 -22.19
C GLU A 545 -26.24 -14.89 -20.74
N GLY A 546 -25.00 -14.48 -20.51
CA GLY A 546 -24.31 -14.47 -19.22
C GLY A 546 -23.59 -15.78 -18.88
N ASN A 547 -23.54 -16.77 -19.76
CA ASN A 547 -22.89 -18.05 -19.47
C ASN A 547 -21.36 -17.91 -19.50
N PHE A 548 -20.67 -18.78 -18.75
CA PHE A 548 -19.22 -18.91 -18.82
C PHE A 548 -18.77 -20.37 -18.73
N GLU A 549 -17.61 -20.65 -19.32
CA GLU A 549 -16.88 -21.91 -19.16
C GLU A 549 -15.41 -21.62 -18.84
N ILE A 550 -14.92 -22.14 -17.72
CA ILE A 550 -13.53 -22.03 -17.29
C ILE A 550 -12.86 -23.40 -17.42
N LYS A 551 -11.94 -23.54 -18.37
CA LYS A 551 -11.18 -24.77 -18.61
C LYS A 551 -9.86 -24.80 -17.84
N ALA A 552 -9.27 -25.99 -17.77
CA ALA A 552 -7.96 -26.26 -17.20
C ALA A 552 -7.82 -25.73 -15.75
N ILE A 553 -8.79 -26.08 -14.89
CA ILE A 553 -8.68 -25.91 -13.44
C ILE A 553 -8.08 -27.18 -12.81
N PRO A 554 -6.90 -27.11 -12.16
CA PRO A 554 -6.32 -28.25 -11.45
C PRO A 554 -7.24 -28.77 -10.33
N ILE A 555 -7.41 -30.10 -10.23
CA ILE A 555 -8.42 -30.70 -9.33
C ILE A 555 -8.06 -30.63 -7.83
N GLU A 556 -6.78 -30.72 -7.48
CA GLU A 556 -6.31 -30.96 -6.10
C GLU A 556 -6.24 -29.68 -5.22
N ASN A 557 -7.00 -28.62 -5.54
CA ASN A 557 -6.84 -27.29 -4.92
C ASN A 557 -8.17 -26.55 -4.70
N ARG A 558 -8.13 -25.56 -3.79
CA ARG A 558 -9.24 -24.63 -3.53
C ARG A 558 -9.09 -23.36 -4.37
N TYR A 559 -10.22 -22.79 -4.79
CA TYR A 559 -10.24 -21.56 -5.57
C TYR A 559 -11.26 -20.56 -5.07
N GLU A 560 -10.99 -19.28 -5.30
CA GLU A 560 -11.99 -18.22 -5.25
C GLU A 560 -12.15 -17.64 -6.66
N LEU A 561 -13.39 -17.62 -7.17
CA LEU A 561 -13.77 -16.92 -8.38
C LEU A 561 -14.29 -15.52 -8.00
N SER A 562 -13.70 -14.47 -8.56
CA SER A 562 -14.19 -13.09 -8.41
C SER A 562 -14.84 -12.62 -9.71
N PHE A 563 -16.13 -12.28 -9.62
CA PHE A 563 -16.99 -11.82 -10.70
C PHE A 563 -17.16 -10.29 -10.62
N ASN A 564 -16.96 -9.59 -11.73
CA ASN A 564 -17.04 -8.12 -11.80
C ASN A 564 -17.58 -7.71 -13.19
N ALA A 565 -18.51 -6.77 -13.25
CA ALA A 565 -19.00 -6.20 -14.51
C ALA A 565 -19.17 -4.67 -14.41
N VAL A 566 -19.08 -3.96 -15.54
CA VAL A 566 -19.24 -2.50 -15.59
C VAL A 566 -20.72 -2.15 -15.35
N GLY A 567 -21.00 -1.20 -14.46
CA GLY A 567 -22.37 -0.88 -14.03
C GLY A 567 -22.95 -1.86 -13.00
N TYR A 568 -22.14 -2.79 -12.49
CA TYR A 568 -22.52 -3.75 -11.46
C TYR A 568 -21.50 -3.79 -10.32
N GLY A 569 -21.95 -4.36 -9.20
CA GLY A 569 -21.09 -4.72 -8.09
C GLY A 569 -20.16 -5.90 -8.37
N SER A 570 -19.52 -6.39 -7.31
CA SER A 570 -18.65 -7.56 -7.38
C SER A 570 -19.23 -8.71 -6.57
N LYS A 571 -18.88 -9.95 -6.93
CA LYS A 571 -19.20 -11.15 -6.15
C LYS A 571 -18.01 -12.08 -6.10
N ARG A 572 -17.90 -12.83 -5.00
CA ARG A 572 -16.90 -13.89 -4.83
C ARG A 572 -17.61 -15.22 -4.58
N LEU A 573 -17.02 -16.29 -5.08
CA LEU A 573 -17.47 -17.66 -4.86
C LEU A 573 -16.25 -18.52 -4.58
N GLU A 574 -16.22 -19.18 -3.41
CA GLU A 574 -15.26 -20.25 -3.18
C GLU A 574 -15.74 -21.53 -3.88
N ILE A 575 -14.83 -22.25 -4.53
CA ILE A 575 -15.10 -23.52 -5.20
C ILE A 575 -14.04 -24.56 -4.84
N HIS A 576 -14.49 -25.80 -4.79
CA HIS A 576 -13.70 -27.00 -4.54
C HIS A 576 -13.68 -27.83 -5.82
N ALA A 577 -12.53 -27.91 -6.50
CA ALA A 577 -12.45 -28.56 -7.81
C ALA A 577 -12.60 -30.09 -7.72
N ASP A 578 -12.30 -30.67 -6.56
CA ASP A 578 -12.51 -32.07 -6.19
C ASP A 578 -13.98 -32.47 -6.06
N GLU A 579 -14.92 -31.52 -6.00
CA GLU A 579 -16.37 -31.79 -6.05
C GLU A 579 -16.90 -32.01 -7.49
N ALA A 580 -16.04 -31.91 -8.51
CA ALA A 580 -16.44 -32.02 -9.91
C ALA A 580 -16.86 -33.44 -10.31
N LEU A 581 -18.04 -33.57 -10.93
CA LEU A 581 -18.52 -34.84 -11.50
C LEU A 581 -18.08 -34.94 -12.96
N ASN A 582 -17.38 -36.02 -13.32
CA ASN A 582 -16.83 -36.23 -14.67
C ASN A 582 -16.00 -35.04 -15.18
N ASN A 583 -15.15 -34.48 -14.31
CA ASN A 583 -14.34 -33.27 -14.54
C ASN A 583 -15.16 -32.01 -14.89
N ARG A 584 -16.46 -31.94 -14.54
CA ARG A 584 -17.26 -30.71 -14.67
C ARG A 584 -17.86 -30.30 -13.33
N LEU A 585 -17.72 -29.02 -13.00
CA LEU A 585 -18.30 -28.40 -11.81
C LEU A 585 -19.30 -27.32 -12.27
N LYS A 586 -20.56 -27.44 -11.87
CA LYS A 586 -21.60 -26.46 -12.20
C LYS A 586 -21.91 -25.59 -10.97
N VAL A 587 -21.62 -24.29 -11.05
CA VAL A 587 -21.75 -23.37 -9.91
C VAL A 587 -23.07 -22.58 -9.87
N GLY A 588 -23.96 -22.80 -10.84
CA GLY A 588 -25.30 -22.18 -10.87
C GLY A 588 -25.32 -20.74 -11.37
N GLU A 589 -26.32 -19.98 -10.92
CA GLU A 589 -26.49 -18.55 -11.27
C GLU A 589 -25.84 -17.63 -10.24
N ILE A 590 -25.05 -16.68 -10.72
CA ILE A 590 -24.25 -15.73 -9.95
C ILE A 590 -24.82 -14.32 -10.18
N THR A 591 -25.76 -13.92 -9.33
CA THR A 591 -26.33 -12.57 -9.36
C THR A 591 -25.31 -11.51 -8.95
N LEU A 592 -25.11 -10.48 -9.78
CA LEU A 592 -24.40 -9.24 -9.43
C LEU A 592 -25.40 -8.11 -9.13
N PRO A 593 -25.24 -7.33 -8.05
CA PRO A 593 -26.09 -6.18 -7.77
C PRO A 593 -25.84 -5.05 -8.77
N VAL A 594 -26.87 -4.26 -9.09
CA VAL A 594 -26.77 -3.12 -10.01
C VAL A 594 -26.07 -1.96 -9.30
N ALA A 595 -25.09 -1.33 -9.96
CA ALA A 595 -24.37 -0.18 -9.45
C ALA A 595 -24.87 1.11 -10.13
N ASN A 596 -26.08 1.54 -9.75
CA ASN A 596 -26.79 2.69 -10.33
C ASN A 596 -27.10 3.81 -9.32
N LEU A 597 -26.74 3.65 -8.04
CA LEU A 597 -26.96 4.67 -7.02
C LEU A 597 -25.76 5.63 -6.92
N VAL A 598 -25.99 6.77 -6.29
CA VAL A 598 -24.99 7.81 -6.04
C VAL A 598 -24.91 8.05 -4.53
N VAL A 599 -23.70 8.20 -3.99
CA VAL A 599 -23.49 8.63 -2.60
C VAL A 599 -22.79 9.98 -2.59
N SER A 600 -23.31 10.97 -1.86
CA SER A 600 -22.76 12.33 -1.84
C SER A 600 -22.69 12.92 -0.42
N GLY A 601 -21.66 13.73 -0.15
CA GLY A 601 -21.43 14.28 1.18
C GLY A 601 -20.37 15.38 1.25
N LEU A 602 -20.02 15.75 2.48
CA LEU A 602 -19.03 16.76 2.85
C LEU A 602 -17.94 16.14 3.73
N VAL A 603 -16.68 16.47 3.48
CA VAL A 603 -15.55 16.19 4.37
C VAL A 603 -15.18 17.47 5.11
N VAL A 604 -15.14 17.42 6.44
CA VAL A 604 -14.81 18.57 7.31
C VAL A 604 -13.84 18.20 8.42
N ASP A 605 -13.18 19.18 9.02
CA ASP A 605 -12.45 19.00 10.29
C ASP A 605 -13.40 18.97 11.50
N THR A 606 -12.82 18.84 12.70
CA THR A 606 -13.52 18.85 13.99
C THR A 606 -14.18 20.19 14.35
N GLN A 607 -13.82 21.27 13.66
CA GLN A 607 -14.39 22.61 13.81
C GLN A 607 -15.51 22.85 12.77
N GLY A 608 -15.70 21.93 11.82
CA GLY A 608 -16.68 22.00 10.75
C GLY A 608 -16.20 22.71 9.48
N ASN A 609 -14.91 23.07 9.37
CA ASN A 609 -14.36 23.68 8.16
C ASN A 609 -14.23 22.64 7.04
N PRO A 610 -14.51 22.99 5.78
CA PRO A 610 -14.41 22.07 4.65
C PRO A 610 -12.95 21.68 4.36
N ILE A 611 -12.70 20.36 4.24
CA ILE A 611 -11.37 19.83 3.90
C ILE A 611 -11.32 19.49 2.42
N ALA A 612 -10.60 20.32 1.66
CA ALA A 612 -10.37 20.13 0.23
C ALA A 612 -9.38 19.01 -0.10
N ASN A 613 -9.53 18.39 -1.28
CA ASN A 613 -8.64 17.36 -1.82
C ASN A 613 -8.49 16.09 -0.94
N ALA A 614 -9.38 15.88 0.04
CA ALA A 614 -9.42 14.67 0.84
C ALA A 614 -9.65 13.47 -0.09
N ARG A 615 -8.82 12.44 0.04
CA ARG A 615 -8.96 11.18 -0.69
C ARG A 615 -10.03 10.34 -0.01
N VAL A 616 -11.13 10.07 -0.72
CA VAL A 616 -12.28 9.32 -0.24
C VAL A 616 -12.38 8.02 -1.04
N GLU A 617 -12.32 6.86 -0.37
CA GLU A 617 -12.24 5.55 -1.03
C GLU A 617 -13.18 4.53 -0.39
N SER A 618 -13.83 3.73 -1.22
CA SER A 618 -14.44 2.49 -0.74
C SER A 618 -13.37 1.47 -0.30
N TYR A 619 -13.69 0.67 0.72
CA TYR A 619 -12.92 -0.50 1.11
C TYR A 619 -13.85 -1.65 1.55
N ASN A 620 -13.29 -2.84 1.80
CA ASN A 620 -14.03 -4.04 2.21
C ASN A 620 -15.23 -4.43 1.33
N PHE A 621 -14.95 -4.99 0.15
CA PHE A 621 -15.93 -5.29 -0.89
C PHE A 621 -16.83 -6.51 -0.64
N GLU A 622 -16.82 -7.09 0.57
CA GLU A 622 -17.61 -8.28 0.92
C GLU A 622 -19.13 -8.04 0.86
N GLY A 623 -19.57 -6.79 1.00
CA GLY A 623 -20.96 -6.37 0.82
C GLY A 623 -21.46 -6.30 -0.63
N GLY A 624 -20.67 -6.76 -1.61
CA GLY A 624 -21.06 -6.80 -3.02
C GLY A 624 -20.88 -5.50 -3.81
N GLN A 625 -20.41 -4.43 -3.16
CA GLN A 625 -20.09 -3.15 -3.83
C GLN A 625 -19.03 -3.33 -4.94
N PRO A 626 -18.96 -2.40 -5.92
CA PRO A 626 -17.91 -2.42 -6.94
C PRO A 626 -16.52 -2.23 -6.33
N GLY A 627 -15.53 -2.93 -6.90
CA GLY A 627 -14.15 -2.83 -6.46
C GLY A 627 -13.52 -1.47 -6.76
N ASN A 628 -12.93 -0.84 -5.74
CA ASN A 628 -12.12 0.39 -5.84
C ASN A 628 -12.88 1.66 -6.29
N LEU A 629 -14.10 1.92 -5.80
CA LEU A 629 -14.69 3.26 -5.90
C LEU A 629 -13.77 4.27 -5.18
N ARG A 630 -13.38 5.35 -5.87
CA ARG A 630 -12.46 6.40 -5.37
C ARG A 630 -12.89 7.76 -5.87
N THR A 631 -12.90 8.74 -4.98
CA THR A 631 -13.23 10.13 -5.30
C THR A 631 -12.35 11.08 -4.46
N GLN A 632 -12.50 12.39 -4.66
CA GLN A 632 -11.88 13.41 -3.81
C GLN A 632 -12.88 14.51 -3.46
N SER A 633 -12.69 15.16 -2.32
CA SER A 633 -13.44 16.37 -2.00
C SER A 633 -13.00 17.58 -2.82
N ASP A 634 -13.95 18.40 -3.25
CA ASP A 634 -13.72 19.69 -3.89
C ASP A 634 -13.22 20.77 -2.90
N LEU A 635 -13.03 22.01 -3.38
CA LEU A 635 -12.60 23.14 -2.54
C LEU A 635 -13.61 23.53 -1.44
N GLN A 636 -14.84 23.01 -1.48
CA GLN A 636 -15.88 23.18 -0.47
C GLN A 636 -16.09 21.89 0.36
N GLY A 637 -15.17 20.93 0.27
CA GLY A 637 -15.24 19.66 0.99
C GLY A 637 -16.21 18.63 0.40
N LYS A 638 -16.93 18.93 -0.69
CA LYS A 638 -17.97 18.05 -1.24
C LYS A 638 -17.36 16.91 -2.03
N PHE A 639 -17.90 15.70 -1.86
CA PHE A 639 -17.51 14.52 -2.64
C PHE A 639 -18.74 13.76 -3.13
N THR A 640 -18.53 12.97 -4.19
CA THR A 640 -19.53 12.07 -4.77
C THR A 640 -18.90 10.75 -5.19
N PHE A 641 -19.56 9.63 -4.88
CA PHE A 641 -19.36 8.34 -5.51
C PHE A 641 -20.52 8.06 -6.46
N ASP A 642 -20.21 7.91 -7.74
CA ASP A 642 -21.13 7.36 -8.73
C ASP A 642 -21.02 5.83 -8.79
N ALA A 643 -21.99 5.18 -9.43
CA ALA A 643 -22.05 3.73 -9.61
C ALA A 643 -21.86 2.96 -8.29
N VAL A 644 -22.72 3.24 -7.30
CA VAL A 644 -22.80 2.52 -6.02
C VAL A 644 -23.94 1.50 -6.08
N CYS A 645 -23.76 0.33 -5.48
CA CYS A 645 -24.84 -0.65 -5.33
C CYS A 645 -25.72 -0.30 -4.11
N GLU A 646 -26.96 -0.78 -4.12
CA GLU A 646 -27.78 -0.84 -2.91
C GLU A 646 -27.07 -1.65 -1.79
N GLY A 647 -27.29 -1.26 -0.53
CA GLY A 647 -26.65 -1.86 0.63
C GLY A 647 -25.44 -1.08 1.16
N GLU A 648 -24.69 -1.70 2.07
CA GLU A 648 -23.64 -1.04 2.85
C GLU A 648 -22.45 -0.58 1.98
N LEU A 649 -21.95 0.63 2.24
CA LEU A 649 -20.75 1.21 1.65
C LEU A 649 -19.78 1.61 2.77
N ASN A 650 -18.62 0.93 2.81
CA ASN A 650 -17.52 1.21 3.72
C ASN A 650 -16.55 2.22 3.08
N ILE A 651 -16.39 3.40 3.68
CA ILE A 651 -15.62 4.53 3.16
C ILE A 651 -14.41 4.83 4.07
N ARG A 652 -13.22 5.01 3.51
CA ARG A 652 -12.02 5.51 4.19
C ARG A 652 -11.66 6.87 3.61
N ILE A 653 -11.31 7.80 4.50
CA ILE A 653 -10.92 9.16 4.15
C ILE A 653 -9.52 9.42 4.66
N SER A 654 -8.69 10.05 3.83
CA SER A 654 -7.36 10.55 4.23
C SER A 654 -7.07 11.88 3.57
N ALA A 655 -6.60 12.85 4.36
CA ALA A 655 -6.28 14.19 3.91
C ALA A 655 -4.95 14.65 4.53
N THR A 656 -4.43 15.77 4.04
CA THR A 656 -3.31 16.48 4.67
C THR A 656 -3.62 17.96 4.63
N HIS A 657 -3.76 18.56 5.80
CA HIS A 657 -4.18 19.95 6.01
C HIS A 657 -3.22 20.58 7.01
N ASP A 658 -2.66 21.75 6.69
CA ASP A 658 -1.67 22.47 7.51
C ASP A 658 -0.52 21.59 8.05
N GLY A 659 0.03 20.73 7.19
CA GLY A 659 1.09 19.77 7.52
C GLY A 659 0.63 18.53 8.30
N LYS A 660 -0.56 18.55 8.89
CA LYS A 660 -1.15 17.47 9.68
C LYS A 660 -1.81 16.41 8.82
N ARG A 661 -1.79 15.14 9.27
CA ARG A 661 -2.48 14.03 8.60
C ARG A 661 -3.84 13.80 9.23
N LEU A 662 -4.91 14.10 8.50
CA LEU A 662 -6.27 13.87 8.93
C LEU A 662 -6.82 12.57 8.32
N SER A 663 -7.59 11.81 9.08
CA SER A 663 -8.21 10.58 8.59
C SER A 663 -9.57 10.29 9.24
N ALA A 664 -10.37 9.48 8.55
CA ALA A 664 -11.64 8.95 9.05
C ALA A 664 -11.98 7.61 8.38
N ARG A 665 -12.90 6.88 9.00
CA ARG A 665 -13.68 5.84 8.32
C ARG A 665 -15.15 6.15 8.50
N ALA A 666 -15.98 5.79 7.54
CA ALA A 666 -17.42 5.92 7.60
C ALA A 666 -18.10 4.67 7.02
N ILE A 667 -19.26 4.33 7.53
CA ILE A 667 -20.17 3.34 6.95
C ILE A 667 -21.49 4.04 6.65
N THR A 668 -22.00 3.86 5.45
CA THR A 668 -23.29 4.40 4.99
C THR A 668 -23.96 3.41 4.04
N ASN A 669 -25.06 3.78 3.39
CA ASN A 669 -25.73 2.96 2.37
C ASN A 669 -25.60 3.58 0.98
N GLY A 670 -25.66 2.76 -0.08
CA GLY A 670 -25.86 3.25 -1.44
C GLY A 670 -27.09 4.16 -1.53
N GLY A 671 -26.96 5.29 -2.23
CA GLY A 671 -28.01 6.32 -2.31
C GLY A 671 -27.97 7.39 -1.21
N ALA A 672 -27.11 7.26 -0.20
CA ALA A 672 -27.00 8.27 0.86
C ALA A 672 -26.52 9.64 0.33
N SER A 673 -27.24 10.72 0.68
CA SER A 673 -26.93 12.08 0.22
C SER A 673 -26.82 13.06 1.39
N GLY A 674 -26.00 14.09 1.22
CA GLY A 674 -25.77 15.12 2.24
C GLY A 674 -24.99 14.65 3.48
N ILE A 675 -24.32 13.49 3.43
CA ILE A 675 -23.64 12.94 4.62
C ILE A 675 -22.43 13.81 5.01
N LYS A 676 -22.28 14.12 6.31
CA LYS A 676 -21.12 14.85 6.86
C LYS A 676 -20.11 13.84 7.40
N ILE A 677 -18.86 13.95 6.98
CA ILE A 677 -17.75 13.11 7.44
C ILE A 677 -16.68 13.98 8.09
N VAL A 678 -16.46 13.79 9.39
CA VAL A 678 -15.46 14.52 10.17
C VAL A 678 -14.11 13.78 10.11
N VAL A 679 -13.06 14.43 9.64
CA VAL A 679 -11.68 13.91 9.67
C VAL A 679 -10.90 14.49 10.85
N ARG A 680 -10.08 13.66 11.50
CA ARG A 680 -9.29 14.02 12.69
C ARG A 680 -7.84 13.57 12.56
N GLU A 681 -6.96 14.19 13.32
CA GLU A 681 -5.56 13.74 13.48
C GLU A 681 -5.51 12.43 14.29
N GLY A 682 -4.44 11.64 14.11
CA GLY A 682 -4.28 10.35 14.77
C GLY A 682 -5.11 9.22 14.14
N ASN A 683 -5.54 8.26 14.98
CA ASN A 683 -6.23 7.05 14.53
C ASN A 683 -7.66 7.34 14.01
N PRO A 684 -8.05 6.83 12.81
CA PRO A 684 -9.34 7.12 12.22
C PRO A 684 -10.49 6.46 12.98
N VAL A 685 -11.35 7.27 13.59
CA VAL A 685 -12.63 6.83 14.16
C VAL A 685 -13.62 6.46 13.06
N LEU A 686 -14.42 5.42 13.32
CA LEU A 686 -15.44 4.90 12.42
C LEU A 686 -16.80 5.56 12.69
N GLN A 687 -17.24 6.40 11.75
CA GLN A 687 -18.55 7.05 11.74
C GLN A 687 -19.61 6.13 11.11
N TYR A 688 -20.84 6.20 11.60
CA TYR A 688 -21.99 5.50 11.03
C TYR A 688 -23.00 6.54 10.58
N LEU A 689 -23.32 6.54 9.29
CA LEU A 689 -24.06 7.60 8.61
C LEU A 689 -25.34 6.98 8.03
N GLY A 690 -26.34 6.86 8.90
CA GLY A 690 -27.66 6.32 8.57
C GLY A 690 -28.45 7.22 7.62
N THR A 691 -29.41 6.63 6.91
CA THR A 691 -30.24 7.32 5.90
C THR A 691 -31.66 7.62 6.37
N LYS A 692 -32.09 7.11 7.54
CA LYS A 692 -33.38 7.43 8.17
C LYS A 692 -33.21 8.58 9.16
N SER A 693 -34.14 9.54 9.18
CA SER A 693 -34.18 10.57 10.24
C SER A 693 -34.72 10.00 11.57
N TYR A 694 -34.46 10.72 12.67
CA TYR A 694 -35.05 10.43 13.98
C TYR A 694 -36.58 10.20 13.90
N GLU A 695 -37.29 11.08 13.19
CA GLU A 695 -38.75 11.01 13.02
C GLU A 695 -39.17 9.74 12.26
N GLN A 696 -38.42 9.34 11.22
CA GLN A 696 -38.69 8.12 10.46
C GLN A 696 -38.46 6.85 11.27
N ILE A 697 -37.45 6.83 12.15
CA ILE A 697 -37.18 5.69 13.05
C ILE A 697 -38.24 5.62 14.16
N ILE A 698 -38.61 6.74 14.78
CA ILE A 698 -39.68 6.79 15.80
C ILE A 698 -41.01 6.25 15.27
N GLN A 699 -41.29 6.45 13.97
CA GLN A 699 -42.48 5.99 13.26
C GLN A 699 -42.41 4.52 12.77
N SER A 700 -41.24 3.87 12.75
CA SER A 700 -41.10 2.55 12.09
C SER A 700 -41.62 1.36 12.90
N GLY A 701 -41.93 1.54 14.19
CA GLY A 701 -42.63 0.52 15.00
C GLY A 701 -42.41 0.64 16.50
N GLU A 702 -42.68 -0.46 17.21
CA GLU A 702 -42.46 -0.60 18.67
C GLU A 702 -41.02 -1.00 19.01
N LYS A 703 -40.29 -1.66 18.10
CA LYS A 703 -38.89 -2.09 18.27
C LYS A 703 -37.88 -0.95 18.09
N VAL A 704 -37.98 0.07 18.93
CA VAL A 704 -37.11 1.26 18.88
C VAL A 704 -36.66 1.65 20.28
N ILE A 705 -35.38 1.99 20.46
CA ILE A 705 -34.92 2.78 21.60
C ILE A 705 -34.59 4.18 21.11
N ALA A 706 -35.11 5.20 21.79
CA ALA A 706 -34.83 6.59 21.48
C ALA A 706 -34.75 7.44 22.75
N GLY A 707 -34.09 8.59 22.63
CA GLY A 707 -33.85 9.44 23.77
C GLY A 707 -33.08 10.72 23.44
N VAL A 708 -32.57 11.36 24.48
CA VAL A 708 -31.78 12.59 24.41
C VAL A 708 -30.52 12.46 25.28
N ALA A 709 -29.36 12.78 24.70
CA ALA A 709 -28.10 12.98 25.43
C ALA A 709 -27.97 14.43 25.90
N LEU A 710 -27.61 14.62 27.18
CA LEU A 710 -27.59 15.90 27.87
C LEU A 710 -26.28 16.08 28.66
N GLU A 711 -25.83 17.31 28.84
CA GLU A 711 -24.80 17.68 29.82
C GLU A 711 -25.34 17.60 31.25
N GLU A 712 -24.48 17.70 32.26
CA GLU A 712 -24.89 17.77 33.67
C GLU A 712 -25.76 19.01 33.99
N ASN A 713 -25.63 20.09 33.20
CA ASN A 713 -26.49 21.28 33.30
C ASN A 713 -27.85 21.14 32.57
N GLY A 714 -28.07 20.03 31.85
CA GLY A 714 -29.31 19.76 31.11
C GLY A 714 -29.35 20.27 29.66
N SER A 715 -28.26 20.86 29.13
CA SER A 715 -28.13 21.24 27.71
C SER A 715 -27.98 20.00 26.82
N PRO A 716 -28.49 20.01 25.58
CA PRO A 716 -28.34 18.87 24.66
C PRO A 716 -26.93 18.74 24.08
N VAL A 717 -26.41 17.51 24.00
CA VAL A 717 -25.09 17.21 23.40
C VAL A 717 -25.26 16.59 22.02
N ALA A 718 -24.79 17.28 20.99
CA ALA A 718 -24.88 16.88 19.59
C ALA A 718 -23.66 16.06 19.13
N GLU A 719 -23.80 15.38 17.99
CA GLU A 719 -22.74 14.60 17.32
C GLU A 719 -22.16 13.44 18.18
N VAL A 720 -22.87 13.00 19.22
CA VAL A 720 -22.47 11.89 20.11
C VAL A 720 -22.81 10.55 19.47
N PRO A 721 -21.83 9.67 19.19
CA PRO A 721 -22.09 8.31 18.74
C PRO A 721 -22.76 7.48 19.83
N VAL A 722 -23.90 6.89 19.51
CA VAL A 722 -24.68 5.98 20.37
C VAL A 722 -24.72 4.60 19.72
N GLY A 723 -24.54 3.53 20.50
CA GLY A 723 -24.59 2.19 19.92
C GLY A 723 -24.80 1.05 20.90
N VAL A 724 -25.50 0.01 20.45
CA VAL A 724 -25.65 -1.23 21.20
C VAL A 724 -24.28 -1.88 21.39
N CYS A 725 -23.93 -2.15 22.65
CA CYS A 725 -22.71 -2.88 23.02
C CYS A 725 -23.02 -4.25 23.65
N CYS A 726 -24.28 -4.50 24.05
CA CYS A 726 -24.75 -5.79 24.54
C CYS A 726 -26.24 -5.98 24.26
N ILE A 727 -26.62 -7.20 23.90
CA ILE A 727 -28.02 -7.66 23.84
C ILE A 727 -28.21 -8.69 24.97
N LYS A 728 -29.23 -8.49 25.80
CA LYS A 728 -29.52 -9.27 27.00
C LYS A 728 -30.84 -10.03 26.79
N ARG A 729 -30.73 -11.28 26.31
CA ARG A 729 -31.88 -12.14 26.00
C ARG A 729 -32.33 -12.91 27.24
N ARG A 730 -33.60 -13.27 27.28
CA ARG A 730 -34.16 -14.17 28.30
C ARG A 730 -34.38 -15.54 27.68
N ASN A 731 -33.69 -16.55 28.21
CA ASN A 731 -33.81 -17.93 27.76
C ASN A 731 -35.11 -18.55 28.30
N GLU A 732 -35.57 -19.66 27.72
CA GLU A 732 -36.82 -20.37 28.07
C GLU A 732 -36.97 -20.64 29.58
N ASN A 733 -35.87 -20.93 30.27
CA ASN A 733 -35.82 -21.15 31.72
C ASN A 733 -35.88 -19.85 32.57
N GLY A 734 -36.27 -18.71 31.98
CA GLY A 734 -36.39 -17.41 32.63
C GLY A 734 -35.08 -16.72 33.02
N LYS A 735 -33.92 -17.37 32.83
CA LYS A 735 -32.56 -16.83 33.06
C LYS A 735 -32.13 -15.93 31.90
N PHE A 736 -31.38 -14.88 32.21
CA PHE A 736 -30.77 -14.01 31.20
C PHE A 736 -29.48 -14.59 30.62
N SER A 737 -29.23 -14.32 29.35
CA SER A 737 -27.95 -14.49 28.66
C SER A 737 -27.53 -13.16 28.02
N TRP A 738 -26.23 -12.89 28.01
CA TRP A 738 -25.66 -11.65 27.47
C TRP A 738 -24.82 -11.98 26.25
N SER A 739 -25.09 -11.31 25.14
CA SER A 739 -24.24 -11.32 23.95
C SER A 739 -23.50 -9.98 23.86
N PHE A 740 -22.19 -10.03 23.71
CA PHE A 740 -21.32 -8.88 23.52
C PHE A 740 -20.71 -8.95 22.12
N SER A 741 -20.88 -7.90 21.33
CA SER A 741 -20.33 -7.80 19.98
C SER A 741 -20.24 -6.33 19.57
N SER A 742 -19.50 -6.04 18.50
CA SER A 742 -19.63 -4.77 17.81
C SER A 742 -20.87 -4.82 16.91
N TYR A 743 -22.04 -4.54 17.48
CA TYR A 743 -23.31 -4.42 16.76
C TYR A 743 -23.29 -3.18 15.86
N SER A 744 -22.59 -3.27 14.73
CA SER A 744 -22.32 -2.15 13.80
C SER A 744 -23.61 -1.53 13.22
N LYS A 745 -24.67 -2.33 13.09
CA LYS A 745 -25.97 -1.91 12.53
C LYS A 745 -26.94 -1.27 13.55
N LEU A 746 -26.69 -1.44 14.86
CA LEU A 746 -27.59 -0.97 15.93
C LEU A 746 -27.01 0.27 16.61
N ARG A 747 -26.89 1.36 15.85
CA ARG A 747 -26.20 2.61 16.23
C ARG A 747 -26.86 3.84 15.62
N ASP A 748 -26.64 4.98 16.25
CA ASP A 748 -27.07 6.31 15.79
C ASP A 748 -26.08 7.40 16.24
N ILE A 749 -26.26 8.64 15.82
CA ILE A 749 -25.49 9.82 16.27
C ILE A 749 -26.48 10.91 16.71
N THR A 750 -26.25 11.52 17.88
CA THR A 750 -27.18 12.54 18.39
C THR A 750 -27.26 13.78 17.49
N ASP A 751 -28.48 14.27 17.27
CA ASP A 751 -28.71 15.49 16.50
C ASP A 751 -28.42 16.78 17.29
N LYS A 752 -28.70 17.95 16.70
CA LYS A 752 -28.50 19.26 17.33
C LYS A 752 -29.35 19.50 18.59
N GLN A 753 -30.37 18.68 18.82
CA GLN A 753 -31.23 18.67 20.00
C GLN A 753 -30.84 17.53 20.96
N GLY A 754 -29.71 16.86 20.73
CA GLY A 754 -29.22 15.73 21.49
C GLY A 754 -29.98 14.44 21.25
N ARG A 755 -30.93 14.40 20.30
CA ARG A 755 -31.86 13.28 20.10
C ARG A 755 -31.18 12.14 19.33
N PHE A 756 -31.47 10.91 19.71
CA PHE A 756 -31.07 9.70 18.98
C PHE A 756 -32.22 8.69 18.94
N ALA A 757 -32.26 7.85 17.90
CA ALA A 757 -33.18 6.73 17.75
C ALA A 757 -32.51 5.53 17.05
N ILE A 758 -32.57 4.35 17.66
CA ILE A 758 -32.02 3.09 17.15
C ILE A 758 -33.17 2.11 16.92
N GLU A 759 -33.32 1.65 15.67
CA GLU A 759 -34.22 0.57 15.27
C GLU A 759 -33.61 -0.80 15.67
N LEU A 760 -34.44 -1.72 16.19
CA LEU A 760 -33.99 -2.96 16.82
C LEU A 760 -34.51 -4.20 16.10
N GLU A 761 -33.67 -5.22 16.00
CA GLU A 761 -34.02 -6.51 15.38
C GLU A 761 -34.91 -7.36 16.31
N GLU A 762 -34.67 -7.33 17.61
CA GLU A 762 -35.31 -8.19 18.62
C GLU A 762 -36.09 -7.35 19.66
N ASP A 763 -37.12 -7.95 20.27
CA ASP A 763 -37.84 -7.35 21.38
C ASP A 763 -37.24 -7.86 22.71
N THR A 764 -36.25 -7.13 23.22
CA THR A 764 -35.43 -7.58 24.36
C THR A 764 -34.73 -6.41 25.06
N GLU A 765 -33.85 -6.68 26.03
CA GLU A 765 -33.09 -5.65 26.76
C GLU A 765 -31.71 -5.39 26.13
N TYR A 766 -31.30 -4.13 26.12
CA TYR A 766 -30.11 -3.62 25.43
C TYR A 766 -29.25 -2.75 26.35
N ASN A 767 -27.93 -2.80 26.17
CA ASN A 767 -27.02 -1.80 26.74
C ASN A 767 -26.53 -0.87 25.62
N LEU A 768 -26.71 0.43 25.80
CA LEU A 768 -26.26 1.47 24.88
C LEU A 768 -24.99 2.16 25.39
N ARG A 769 -23.96 2.20 24.56
CA ARG A 769 -22.75 3.01 24.75
C ARG A 769 -22.91 4.38 24.12
N PHE A 770 -22.48 5.41 24.83
CA PHE A 770 -22.36 6.79 24.35
C PHE A 770 -20.87 7.14 24.33
N SER A 771 -20.36 7.57 23.19
CA SER A 771 -18.92 7.78 22.93
C SER A 771 -18.57 9.21 22.48
N PRO A 772 -18.91 10.25 23.27
CA PRO A 772 -18.61 11.65 22.94
C PRO A 772 -17.09 11.92 22.89
N ASP A 773 -16.71 12.90 22.07
CA ASP A 773 -15.32 13.35 21.95
C ASP A 773 -14.93 14.25 23.16
N ASP A 774 -15.84 15.15 23.56
CA ASP A 774 -15.71 16.21 24.58
C ASP A 774 -16.28 15.89 25.98
N HIS A 775 -16.71 14.64 26.19
CA HIS A 775 -17.26 14.17 27.47
C HIS A 775 -16.76 12.75 27.81
N ALA A 776 -16.98 12.30 29.05
CA ALA A 776 -16.68 10.93 29.45
C ALA A 776 -17.70 9.93 28.88
N ALA A 777 -17.22 9.03 28.02
CA ALA A 777 -18.00 7.91 27.50
C ALA A 777 -18.60 7.06 28.63
N ILE A 778 -19.85 6.66 28.44
CA ILE A 778 -20.67 5.90 29.39
C ILE A 778 -21.42 4.77 28.70
N ILE A 779 -21.97 3.87 29.51
CA ILE A 779 -23.00 2.93 29.09
C ILE A 779 -24.21 3.10 29.99
N VAL A 780 -25.36 3.10 29.35
CA VAL A 780 -26.68 2.98 29.96
C VAL A 780 -27.12 1.52 29.77
N TYR A 781 -27.53 0.87 30.86
CA TYR A 781 -27.74 -0.58 30.90
C TYR A 781 -29.22 -0.93 30.93
N ASP A 782 -29.53 -2.18 30.57
CA ASP A 782 -30.80 -2.83 30.85
C ASP A 782 -32.01 -2.06 30.27
N ILE A 783 -31.84 -1.45 29.08
CA ILE A 783 -32.86 -0.64 28.40
C ILE A 783 -33.79 -1.57 27.61
N PRO A 784 -35.11 -1.60 27.85
CA PRO A 784 -36.03 -2.40 27.07
C PRO A 784 -36.25 -1.79 25.67
N ALA A 785 -36.48 -2.65 24.67
CA ALA A 785 -37.07 -2.23 23.41
C ALA A 785 -38.38 -1.44 23.63
N GLY A 786 -38.64 -0.45 22.79
CA GLY A 786 -39.78 0.46 22.92
C GLY A 786 -39.57 1.67 23.83
N LYS A 787 -38.42 1.80 24.51
CA LYS A 787 -38.10 2.98 25.33
C LYS A 787 -37.77 4.19 24.45
N LYS A 788 -38.76 5.06 24.19
CA LYS A 788 -38.65 6.24 23.29
C LYS A 788 -38.32 7.58 23.97
N ASP A 789 -38.26 7.62 25.30
CA ASP A 789 -38.10 8.81 26.14
C ASP A 789 -36.85 8.75 27.04
N LEU A 790 -35.81 8.01 26.64
CA LEU A 790 -34.60 7.83 27.45
C LEU A 790 -33.85 9.17 27.63
N LYS A 791 -33.45 9.52 28.86
CA LYS A 791 -32.61 10.70 29.13
C LYS A 791 -31.25 10.23 29.63
N VAL A 792 -30.18 10.74 29.03
CA VAL A 792 -28.82 10.27 29.27
C VAL A 792 -27.90 11.45 29.57
N THR A 793 -27.42 11.55 30.81
CA THR A 793 -26.47 12.60 31.21
C THR A 793 -25.03 12.16 30.96
N LEU A 794 -24.31 12.91 30.13
CA LEU A 794 -22.89 12.74 29.84
C LEU A 794 -22.07 13.58 30.82
N PRO A 795 -21.20 12.97 31.65
CA PRO A 795 -20.34 13.71 32.57
C PRO A 795 -19.08 14.21 31.86
N GLU A 796 -18.55 15.36 32.28
CA GLU A 796 -17.35 16.00 31.68
C GLU A 796 -16.14 15.05 31.66
N GLY A 797 -15.88 14.37 32.78
CA GLY A 797 -14.75 13.45 32.95
C GLY A 797 -13.52 14.08 33.60
N GLY A 798 -12.50 13.25 33.82
CA GLY A 798 -11.25 13.66 34.45
C GLY A 798 -10.16 14.02 33.44
N THR A 799 -9.23 14.87 33.85
CA THR A 799 -8.04 15.28 33.10
C THR A 799 -6.76 14.74 33.73
N VAL A 800 -5.89 14.11 32.93
CA VAL A 800 -4.51 13.79 33.30
C VAL A 800 -3.57 14.68 32.51
N ASN A 801 -2.86 15.57 33.20
CA ASN A 801 -1.70 16.29 32.67
C ASN A 801 -0.45 15.54 33.13
N GLY A 802 0.51 15.34 32.22
CA GLY A 802 1.73 14.61 32.55
C GLY A 802 2.94 15.03 31.73
N ARG A 803 4.10 14.48 32.10
CA ARG A 803 5.37 14.64 31.38
C ARG A 803 6.04 13.29 31.14
N LEU A 804 6.50 13.07 29.91
CA LEU A 804 7.35 11.96 29.52
C LEU A 804 8.82 12.41 29.54
N LEU A 805 9.64 11.71 30.33
CA LEU A 805 11.01 12.09 30.64
C LEU A 805 11.94 10.89 30.45
N ARG A 806 13.12 11.07 29.86
CA ARG A 806 14.24 10.11 29.95
C ARG A 806 15.11 10.44 31.16
N LEU A 807 15.61 9.43 31.86
CA LEU A 807 16.64 9.59 32.86
C LEU A 807 18.03 9.33 32.23
N GLU A 808 18.89 10.35 32.27
CA GLU A 808 20.27 10.30 31.78
C GLU A 808 21.22 10.87 32.84
N LYS A 809 22.12 10.03 33.38
CA LYS A 809 23.12 10.43 34.39
C LYS A 809 22.50 11.22 35.56
N GLY A 810 21.34 10.77 36.04
CA GLY A 810 20.57 11.41 37.12
C GLY A 810 19.76 12.64 36.72
N LYS A 811 19.85 13.13 35.48
CA LYS A 811 19.05 14.26 34.98
C LYS A 811 17.80 13.76 34.24
N LYS A 812 16.67 14.43 34.48
CA LYS A 812 15.41 14.26 33.74
C LYS A 812 15.48 15.10 32.47
N ILE A 813 15.35 14.47 31.30
CA ILE A 813 15.37 15.12 29.99
C ILE A 813 14.02 14.84 29.29
N PRO A 814 13.28 15.86 28.83
CA PRO A 814 12.02 15.62 28.11
C PRO A 814 12.16 14.79 26.83
N ILE A 815 11.13 13.97 26.54
CA ILE A 815 11.01 13.24 25.26
C ILE A 815 9.88 13.89 24.44
N PRO A 816 10.20 14.69 23.39
CA PRO A 816 9.21 15.42 22.60
C PRO A 816 8.77 14.66 21.34
N ASN A 817 7.59 15.01 20.82
CA ASN A 817 6.99 14.49 19.59
C ASN A 817 6.86 12.96 19.54
N VAL A 818 6.46 12.34 20.65
CA VAL A 818 6.18 10.90 20.71
C VAL A 818 4.81 10.60 21.29
N GLU A 819 4.19 9.54 20.79
CA GLU A 819 2.85 9.11 21.20
C GLU A 819 2.88 8.44 22.58
N VAL A 820 2.14 9.00 23.54
CA VAL A 820 1.85 8.39 24.85
C VAL A 820 0.43 7.82 24.80
N LYS A 821 0.23 6.63 25.37
CA LYS A 821 -1.08 5.94 25.42
C LYS A 821 -1.68 5.98 26.83
N ILE A 822 -3.01 6.04 26.93
CA ILE A 822 -3.76 5.72 28.15
C ILE A 822 -4.80 4.62 27.85
N GLU A 823 -4.77 3.54 28.64
CA GLU A 823 -5.62 2.36 28.52
C GLU A 823 -6.13 1.88 29.90
N GLN A 824 -6.94 0.81 29.94
CA GLN A 824 -7.52 0.29 31.18
C GLN A 824 -6.72 -0.91 31.72
N THR A 825 -6.47 -0.93 33.03
CA THR A 825 -5.58 -1.91 33.68
C THR A 825 -6.13 -3.34 33.77
N ASP A 826 -7.45 -3.51 33.73
CA ASP A 826 -8.09 -4.82 33.85
C ASP A 826 -8.91 -5.15 32.60
N ARG A 827 -8.54 -6.26 31.94
CA ARG A 827 -9.25 -6.85 30.79
C ARG A 827 -10.08 -8.08 31.17
N THR A 828 -10.00 -8.55 32.42
CA THR A 828 -10.62 -9.79 32.91
C THR A 828 -12.03 -9.59 33.45
N SER A 829 -12.34 -8.40 33.98
CA SER A 829 -13.73 -7.99 34.18
C SER A 829 -14.30 -7.46 32.85
N TYR A 830 -15.53 -7.88 32.52
CA TYR A 830 -16.26 -7.51 31.30
C TYR A 830 -16.71 -6.04 31.35
N THR A 831 -15.78 -5.08 31.45
CA THR A 831 -16.02 -3.67 31.84
C THR A 831 -16.56 -2.77 30.73
N HIS A 832 -17.49 -3.36 29.97
CA HIS A 832 -18.62 -2.73 29.29
C HIS A 832 -18.28 -1.86 28.07
N LEU A 833 -17.31 -0.93 28.13
CA LEU A 833 -17.07 0.07 27.08
C LEU A 833 -16.55 -0.50 25.73
N GLY A 834 -15.99 -1.71 25.70
CA GLY A 834 -15.73 -2.48 24.47
C GLY A 834 -14.96 -1.71 23.37
N PHE A 835 -13.64 -1.68 23.43
CA PHE A 835 -12.73 -0.98 22.51
C PHE A 835 -12.79 0.56 22.53
N ASP A 836 -13.74 1.18 23.23
CA ASP A 836 -13.67 2.62 23.48
C ASP A 836 -12.70 2.90 24.65
N ARG A 837 -11.68 3.72 24.35
CA ARG A 837 -10.64 4.25 25.27
C ARG A 837 -9.43 3.36 25.53
N ASP A 838 -8.77 3.00 24.45
CA ASP A 838 -7.37 3.41 24.31
C ASP A 838 -7.38 4.87 23.76
N ARG A 839 -6.76 5.83 24.44
CA ARG A 839 -6.52 7.19 23.89
C ARG A 839 -5.03 7.40 23.75
N THR A 840 -4.60 8.17 22.76
CA THR A 840 -3.20 8.58 22.59
C THR A 840 -3.08 10.10 22.56
N ALA A 841 -1.93 10.59 23.00
CA ALA A 841 -1.58 12.01 23.01
C ALA A 841 -0.08 12.15 22.72
N ASP A 842 0.28 12.98 21.74
CA ASP A 842 1.67 13.29 21.44
C ASP A 842 2.25 14.25 22.48
N THR A 843 3.53 14.07 22.79
CA THR A 843 4.26 14.97 23.70
C THR A 843 4.73 16.24 23.00
N ASP A 844 4.63 17.37 23.69
CA ASP A 844 5.19 18.64 23.20
C ASP A 844 6.72 18.73 23.35
N SER A 845 7.30 19.89 23.01
CA SER A 845 8.75 20.13 23.11
C SER A 845 9.33 20.02 24.53
N GLU A 846 8.50 20.09 25.58
CA GLU A 846 8.86 19.86 26.98
C GLU A 846 8.40 18.49 27.51
N GLY A 847 8.03 17.57 26.62
CA GLY A 847 7.58 16.23 26.96
C GLY A 847 6.19 16.19 27.59
N ARG A 848 5.44 17.31 27.60
CA ARG A 848 4.11 17.37 28.23
C ARG A 848 3.09 16.67 27.35
N PHE A 849 2.20 15.92 27.98
CA PHE A 849 1.02 15.31 27.35
C PHE A 849 -0.23 15.57 28.20
N ARG A 850 -1.41 15.49 27.57
CA ARG A 850 -2.69 15.76 28.21
C ARG A 850 -3.77 14.80 27.72
N PHE A 851 -4.50 14.21 28.66
CA PHE A 851 -5.68 13.39 28.39
C PHE A 851 -6.89 13.99 29.08
N GLU A 852 -7.87 14.45 28.32
CA GLU A 852 -9.13 15.01 28.85
C GLU A 852 -10.27 13.98 28.80
N HIS A 853 -11.37 14.32 29.48
CA HIS A 853 -12.64 13.59 29.48
C HIS A 853 -12.57 12.11 29.85
N ILE A 854 -11.60 11.71 30.69
CA ILE A 854 -11.35 10.34 31.11
C ILE A 854 -12.43 9.87 32.09
N ARG A 855 -12.88 8.61 32.00
CA ARG A 855 -13.98 8.14 32.86
C ARG A 855 -13.44 7.85 34.26
N THR A 856 -13.86 8.63 35.24
CA THR A 856 -13.35 8.61 36.62
C THR A 856 -13.91 7.46 37.48
N LYS A 857 -15.05 6.88 37.10
CA LYS A 857 -15.83 5.94 37.93
C LYS A 857 -16.15 4.62 37.18
N ILE A 858 -16.25 3.51 37.90
CA ILE A 858 -16.63 2.18 37.39
C ILE A 858 -17.87 1.62 38.10
N ARG A 859 -18.66 0.76 37.43
CA ARG A 859 -19.81 0.05 38.00
C ARG A 859 -19.31 -1.21 38.75
N PRO A 860 -19.68 -1.44 40.02
CA PRO A 860 -19.42 -2.71 40.70
C PRO A 860 -20.24 -3.86 40.08
N SER A 861 -19.67 -5.07 40.05
CA SER A 861 -20.30 -6.25 39.41
C SER A 861 -21.54 -6.80 40.13
N SER A 862 -21.83 -6.34 41.36
CA SER A 862 -22.86 -6.88 42.25
C SER A 862 -24.17 -6.07 42.33
N GLY A 863 -24.20 -4.82 41.85
CA GLY A 863 -25.33 -3.91 42.02
C GLY A 863 -26.49 -4.13 41.03
N ARG A 864 -27.71 -4.37 41.55
CA ARG A 864 -28.95 -4.52 40.76
C ARG A 864 -29.83 -3.26 40.67
N SER A 865 -29.48 -2.17 41.36
CA SER A 865 -30.20 -0.88 41.28
C SER A 865 -29.23 0.30 41.38
N ASP A 866 -29.56 1.43 40.75
CA ASP A 866 -28.78 2.68 40.79
C ASP A 866 -28.69 3.31 42.18
N LYS A 867 -29.55 2.89 43.13
CA LYS A 867 -29.63 3.47 44.48
C LYS A 867 -28.65 2.86 45.49
N ASP A 868 -27.99 1.76 45.12
CA ASP A 868 -27.11 0.97 46.00
C ASP A 868 -25.63 1.00 45.53
N TRP A 869 -25.21 2.07 44.84
CA TRP A 869 -23.88 2.17 44.22
C TRP A 869 -22.84 2.83 45.14
N ASP A 870 -22.04 2.01 45.83
CA ASP A 870 -20.74 2.47 46.35
C ASP A 870 -19.81 2.77 45.17
N TYR A 871 -19.44 4.05 45.03
CA TYR A 871 -18.65 4.57 43.91
C TYR A 871 -17.18 4.16 44.01
N VAL A 872 -16.72 3.28 43.12
CA VAL A 872 -15.31 2.90 43.00
C VAL A 872 -14.61 3.78 41.93
N PRO A 873 -13.46 4.42 42.25
CA PRO A 873 -12.62 5.11 41.27
C PRO A 873 -12.08 4.14 40.20
N ARG A 874 -12.10 4.56 38.93
CA ARG A 874 -11.55 3.78 37.82
C ARG A 874 -10.04 4.01 37.71
N VAL A 875 -9.31 2.91 37.65
CA VAL A 875 -7.85 2.90 37.40
C VAL A 875 -7.57 2.84 35.89
N TRP A 876 -6.62 3.65 35.46
CA TRP A 876 -6.09 3.74 34.11
C TRP A 876 -4.58 3.46 34.13
N GLN A 877 -4.04 3.06 32.99
CA GLN A 877 -2.61 2.82 32.76
C GLN A 877 -2.14 3.78 31.67
N VAL A 878 -1.16 4.63 31.97
CA VAL A 878 -0.48 5.46 30.98
C VAL A 878 0.83 4.78 30.58
N SER A 879 1.10 4.64 29.29
CA SER A 879 2.20 3.85 28.74
C SER A 879 2.95 4.53 27.59
N TYR A 880 4.23 4.21 27.46
CA TYR A 880 5.13 4.58 26.36
C TYR A 880 6.16 3.46 26.16
N GLY A 881 6.07 2.76 25.03
CA GLY A 881 6.79 1.50 24.83
C GLY A 881 6.44 0.46 25.90
N GLU A 882 7.45 -0.19 26.47
CA GLU A 882 7.30 -1.14 27.59
C GLU A 882 7.09 -0.46 28.96
N ILE A 883 7.26 0.86 29.06
CA ILE A 883 7.14 1.60 30.33
C ILE A 883 5.69 2.01 30.56
N SER A 884 5.16 1.76 31.75
CA SER A 884 3.82 2.20 32.12
C SER A 884 3.68 2.53 33.61
N LYS A 885 2.67 3.34 33.94
CA LYS A 885 2.33 3.72 35.32
C LYS A 885 0.81 3.96 35.43
N THR A 886 0.22 3.57 36.55
CA THR A 886 -1.22 3.65 36.75
C THR A 886 -1.67 4.95 37.40
N VAL A 887 -2.93 5.32 37.18
CA VAL A 887 -3.53 6.58 37.64
C VAL A 887 -5.02 6.40 37.90
N ALA A 888 -5.55 7.02 38.96
CA ALA A 888 -6.97 6.98 39.30
C ALA A 888 -7.41 8.26 40.02
N PHE A 889 -8.68 8.63 39.84
CA PHE A 889 -9.25 9.90 40.29
C PHE A 889 -9.93 9.72 41.66
N TYR A 890 -9.14 9.77 42.74
CA TYR A 890 -9.62 9.60 44.12
C TYR A 890 -10.22 10.87 44.72
N GLU A 891 -9.50 12.00 44.63
CA GLU A 891 -9.81 13.25 45.34
C GLU A 891 -10.16 14.42 44.40
N SER A 892 -9.67 14.37 43.16
CA SER A 892 -9.77 15.43 42.16
C SER A 892 -10.11 14.86 40.80
N MET A 893 -10.82 15.63 39.96
CA MET A 893 -10.99 15.31 38.54
C MET A 893 -9.76 15.71 37.70
N VAL A 894 -8.82 16.48 38.24
CA VAL A 894 -7.58 16.89 37.56
C VAL A 894 -6.36 16.32 38.27
N ILE A 895 -5.47 15.71 37.50
CA ILE A 895 -4.18 15.18 37.95
C ILE A 895 -3.09 15.98 37.22
N ALA A 896 -2.32 16.78 37.95
CA ALA A 896 -1.41 17.77 37.37
C ALA A 896 0.04 17.28 37.14
N ASP A 897 0.54 16.43 38.06
CA ASP A 897 1.97 16.11 38.20
C ASP A 897 2.31 14.66 37.80
N PHE A 898 1.68 14.14 36.74
CA PHE A 898 1.91 12.76 36.33
C PHE A 898 3.24 12.62 35.54
N GLU A 899 4.31 12.18 36.19
CA GLU A 899 5.56 11.82 35.50
C GLU A 899 5.60 10.34 35.08
N LEU A 900 5.97 10.11 33.81
CA LEU A 900 6.36 8.82 33.24
C LEU A 900 7.85 8.89 32.85
N ILE A 901 8.68 8.03 33.45
CA ILE A 901 10.15 8.11 33.34
C ILE A 901 10.70 6.87 32.63
N VAL A 902 11.36 7.10 31.50
CA VAL A 902 12.09 6.08 30.72
C VAL A 902 13.52 5.99 31.26
N GLN A 903 13.90 4.80 31.73
CA GLN A 903 15.30 4.50 32.05
C GLN A 903 16.06 4.16 30.78
N SER A 904 17.29 4.67 30.64
CA SER A 904 18.15 4.36 29.49
C SER A 904 18.63 2.92 29.55
N GLU A 905 18.58 2.18 28.43
CA GLU A 905 19.14 0.80 28.38
C GLU A 905 20.63 0.78 28.75
N PRO A 906 21.10 -0.25 29.47
CA PRO A 906 22.52 -0.40 29.75
C PRO A 906 23.28 -0.75 28.46
N SER A 907 24.42 -0.08 28.27
CA SER A 907 25.33 -0.29 27.15
C SER A 907 25.80 -1.73 27.04
N LEU A 908 25.93 -2.24 25.82
CA LEU A 908 26.53 -3.54 25.55
C LEU A 908 27.98 -3.59 26.07
N LEU A 909 28.33 -4.64 26.80
CA LEU A 909 29.70 -4.89 27.24
C LEU A 909 30.54 -5.60 26.17
N ALA A 910 29.93 -6.29 25.21
CA ALA A 910 30.66 -7.03 24.18
C ALA A 910 31.72 -6.17 23.47
N GLY A 911 32.99 -6.61 23.55
CA GLY A 911 34.16 -5.88 23.04
C GLY A 911 34.88 -4.95 24.03
N ASN A 912 34.33 -4.74 25.23
CA ASN A 912 34.93 -3.95 26.29
C ASN A 912 35.60 -4.84 27.37
N VAL A 913 36.48 -4.25 28.19
CA VAL A 913 37.05 -4.90 29.37
C VAL A 913 35.96 -5.09 30.44
N LEU A 914 35.98 -6.25 31.11
CA LEU A 914 35.06 -6.59 32.20
C LEU A 914 35.15 -5.54 33.33
N PRO A 915 34.01 -5.04 33.86
CA PRO A 915 34.03 -4.11 34.98
C PRO A 915 34.67 -4.69 36.24
N GLY A 916 35.17 -3.80 37.12
CA GLY A 916 35.62 -4.19 38.45
C GLY A 916 34.46 -4.65 39.35
N PHE A 917 34.77 -5.45 40.36
CA PHE A 917 33.80 -5.91 41.37
C PHE A 917 33.48 -4.83 42.43
N ASP A 918 33.70 -3.55 42.14
CA ASP A 918 33.41 -2.45 43.05
C ASP A 918 31.91 -2.41 43.40
N GLY A 919 31.59 -2.43 44.69
CA GLY A 919 30.22 -2.53 45.19
C GLY A 919 29.61 -3.95 45.14
N ILE A 920 30.37 -4.97 44.73
CA ILE A 920 30.01 -6.39 44.79
C ILE A 920 30.86 -7.08 45.87
N ASP A 921 30.22 -7.57 46.92
CA ASP A 921 30.86 -8.28 48.03
C ASP A 921 31.08 -9.75 47.64
N ILE A 922 32.32 -10.09 47.26
CA ILE A 922 32.69 -11.42 46.80
C ILE A 922 34.17 -11.76 47.12
N ASP A 923 34.41 -12.99 47.57
CA ASP A 923 35.76 -13.49 47.85
C ASP A 923 36.40 -14.08 46.58
N ILE A 924 37.21 -13.26 45.89
CA ILE A 924 38.03 -13.67 44.74
C ILE A 924 39.44 -13.10 44.94
N ALA A 925 40.42 -13.97 45.20
CA ALA A 925 41.81 -13.53 45.34
C ALA A 925 42.37 -13.06 43.99
N ALA A 926 42.81 -11.80 43.91
CA ALA A 926 43.28 -11.15 42.66
C ALA A 926 44.44 -11.87 41.95
N GLY A 927 45.22 -12.70 42.66
CA GLY A 927 46.25 -13.55 42.06
C GLY A 927 45.71 -14.75 41.27
N GLN A 928 44.45 -15.15 41.49
CA GLN A 928 43.84 -16.33 40.87
C GLN A 928 43.21 -16.05 39.49
N THR A 929 42.85 -14.79 39.19
CA THR A 929 42.17 -14.39 37.95
C THR A 929 43.08 -14.08 36.76
N LYS A 930 44.39 -13.95 37.01
CA LYS A 930 45.38 -13.57 35.99
C LYS A 930 45.53 -14.65 34.91
N ASN A 931 45.42 -14.25 33.64
CA ASN A 931 45.56 -15.12 32.45
C ASN A 931 44.56 -16.30 32.38
N LYS A 932 43.38 -16.11 32.99
CA LYS A 932 42.25 -17.06 32.99
C LYS A 932 40.99 -16.38 32.46
N MET A 933 40.15 -17.16 31.79
CA MET A 933 38.84 -16.69 31.33
C MET A 933 37.89 -16.53 32.52
N MET A 934 36.87 -15.68 32.37
CA MET A 934 35.88 -15.44 33.43
C MET A 934 34.45 -15.62 32.91
N LEU A 935 33.69 -16.47 33.59
CA LEU A 935 32.25 -16.64 33.44
C LEU A 935 31.54 -16.03 34.64
N VAL A 936 30.88 -14.89 34.45
CA VAL A 936 30.10 -14.19 35.48
C VAL A 936 28.61 -14.41 35.25
N CYS A 937 27.89 -14.85 36.29
CA CYS A 937 26.45 -15.07 36.27
C CYS A 937 25.74 -14.15 37.27
N PHE A 938 25.02 -13.15 36.78
CA PHE A 938 24.09 -12.38 37.62
C PHE A 938 22.78 -13.17 37.75
N PHE A 939 22.32 -13.40 38.98
CA PHE A 939 21.15 -14.23 39.26
C PHE A 939 20.34 -13.71 40.45
N ASP A 940 19.14 -14.25 40.61
CA ASP A 940 18.31 -14.03 41.81
C ASP A 940 17.88 -15.39 42.38
N MET A 941 18.30 -15.70 43.60
CA MET A 941 17.93 -16.93 44.31
C MET A 941 16.41 -17.13 44.49
N ASN A 942 15.61 -16.07 44.44
CA ASN A 942 14.15 -16.13 44.51
C ASN A 942 13.50 -16.52 43.17
N GLN A 943 14.19 -16.31 42.04
CA GLN A 943 13.66 -16.62 40.71
C GLN A 943 13.95 -18.07 40.27
N ARG A 944 12.90 -18.79 39.84
CA ARG A 944 13.04 -20.19 39.37
C ARG A 944 13.99 -20.34 38.17
N PRO A 945 13.99 -19.46 37.14
CA PRO A 945 14.95 -19.53 36.03
C PRO A 945 16.40 -19.36 36.50
N SER A 946 16.65 -18.36 37.35
CA SER A 946 17.97 -18.09 37.95
C SER A 946 18.51 -19.27 38.74
N ARG A 947 17.70 -19.89 39.61
CA ARG A 947 18.10 -21.12 40.34
C ARG A 947 18.48 -22.26 39.39
N ASN A 948 17.71 -22.48 38.33
CA ASN A 948 17.99 -23.52 37.33
C ASN A 948 19.31 -23.25 36.59
N CYS A 949 19.58 -22.00 36.22
CA CYS A 949 20.83 -21.58 35.59
C CYS A 949 22.05 -21.87 36.47
N ILE A 950 22.04 -21.41 37.73
CA ILE A 950 23.14 -21.68 38.67
C ILE A 950 23.33 -23.18 38.90
N MET A 951 22.25 -23.97 39.01
CA MET A 951 22.33 -25.44 39.13
C MET A 951 22.95 -26.11 37.88
N GLN A 952 22.71 -25.60 36.67
CA GLN A 952 23.32 -26.12 35.44
C GLN A 952 24.82 -25.79 35.37
N ILE A 953 25.21 -24.58 35.78
CA ILE A 953 26.61 -24.18 35.86
C ILE A 953 27.34 -25.00 36.94
N ALA A 954 26.72 -25.22 38.11
CA ALA A 954 27.27 -26.07 39.17
C ALA A 954 27.53 -27.52 38.69
N LYS A 955 26.60 -28.11 37.93
CA LYS A 955 26.79 -29.44 37.32
C LYS A 955 27.95 -29.50 36.32
N LYS A 956 28.22 -28.41 35.60
CA LYS A 956 29.32 -28.30 34.62
C LYS A 956 30.62 -27.71 35.22
N ALA A 957 30.64 -27.34 36.49
CA ALA A 957 31.68 -26.47 37.05
C ALA A 957 33.10 -27.03 36.85
N SER A 958 33.32 -28.32 37.13
CA SER A 958 34.63 -28.96 36.94
C SER A 958 35.07 -28.99 35.47
N GLN A 959 34.14 -29.15 34.52
CA GLN A 959 34.45 -29.13 33.08
C GLN A 959 34.78 -27.71 32.59
N ILE A 960 34.08 -26.70 33.09
CA ILE A 960 34.36 -25.29 32.79
C ILE A 960 35.74 -24.89 33.37
N GLN A 961 36.03 -25.29 34.61
CA GLN A 961 37.31 -25.02 35.30
C GLN A 961 38.50 -25.73 34.64
N GLN A 962 38.30 -26.89 34.00
CA GLN A 962 39.32 -27.55 33.17
C GLN A 962 39.74 -26.74 31.94
N ASN A 963 38.90 -25.80 31.47
CA ASN A 963 39.20 -24.91 30.34
C ASN A 963 39.77 -23.54 30.81
N ASP A 964 40.59 -23.52 31.86
CA ASP A 964 41.16 -22.28 32.47
C ASP A 964 40.10 -21.19 32.79
N THR A 965 38.85 -21.56 33.02
CA THR A 965 37.74 -20.61 33.23
C THR A 965 37.33 -20.54 34.69
N ILE A 966 37.31 -19.33 35.25
CA ILE A 966 36.81 -19.05 36.59
C ILE A 966 35.32 -18.78 36.52
N ILE A 967 34.56 -19.37 37.44
CA ILE A 967 33.11 -19.18 37.55
C ILE A 967 32.84 -18.26 38.74
N VAL A 968 32.01 -17.25 38.51
CA VAL A 968 31.57 -16.29 39.51
C VAL A 968 30.06 -16.14 39.41
N ALA A 969 29.36 -16.18 40.54
CA ALA A 969 27.94 -15.82 40.58
C ALA A 969 27.70 -14.60 41.48
N VAL A 970 26.81 -13.71 41.05
CA VAL A 970 26.46 -12.48 41.76
C VAL A 970 24.95 -12.47 41.99
N GLN A 971 24.55 -12.52 43.26
CA GLN A 971 23.17 -12.31 43.68
C GLN A 971 22.83 -10.83 43.42
N ALA A 972 22.01 -10.60 42.40
CA ALA A 972 21.77 -9.29 41.80
C ALA A 972 20.70 -8.47 42.52
N SER A 973 19.79 -9.12 43.26
CA SER A 973 18.75 -8.46 44.07
C SER A 973 19.07 -8.56 45.57
N LYS A 974 18.66 -7.55 46.34
CA LYS A 974 18.95 -7.45 47.79
C LYS A 974 18.43 -8.66 48.57
N VAL A 975 19.34 -9.30 49.32
CA VAL A 975 19.03 -10.40 50.25
C VAL A 975 19.95 -10.32 51.48
N GLU A 976 19.52 -10.89 52.60
CA GLU A 976 20.39 -11.06 53.77
C GLU A 976 21.51 -12.06 53.51
N GLN A 977 22.72 -11.75 53.96
CA GLN A 977 23.90 -12.60 53.69
C GLN A 977 23.76 -14.01 54.29
N ASN A 978 23.09 -14.14 55.43
CA ASN A 978 22.86 -15.44 56.06
C ASN A 978 21.96 -16.34 55.19
N ALA A 979 20.88 -15.80 54.62
CA ALA A 979 20.00 -16.54 53.72
C ALA A 979 20.71 -16.96 52.42
N LEU A 980 21.58 -16.09 51.86
CA LEU A 980 22.41 -16.45 50.71
C LEU A 980 23.44 -17.55 51.06
N ASN A 981 24.11 -17.45 52.21
CA ASN A 981 25.07 -18.44 52.69
C ASN A 981 24.42 -19.82 52.94
N GLU A 982 23.20 -19.85 53.49
CA GLU A 982 22.41 -21.09 53.63
C GLU A 982 21.98 -21.65 52.28
N TRP A 983 21.59 -20.80 51.33
CA TRP A 983 21.23 -21.21 49.98
C TRP A 983 22.42 -21.85 49.24
N ILE A 984 23.61 -21.24 49.30
CA ILE A 984 24.86 -21.77 48.73
C ILE A 984 25.17 -23.17 49.27
N LYS A 985 25.08 -23.35 50.60
CA LYS A 985 25.26 -24.65 51.26
C LYS A 985 24.21 -25.66 50.84
N LYS A 986 22.93 -25.26 50.82
CA LYS A 986 21.79 -26.14 50.46
C LYS A 986 21.90 -26.73 49.05
N TYR A 987 22.46 -25.99 48.11
CA TYR A 987 22.59 -26.41 46.71
C TYR A 987 24.00 -26.87 46.33
N ASN A 988 24.94 -26.97 47.29
CA ASN A 988 26.34 -27.40 47.08
C ASN A 988 27.04 -26.66 45.93
N ILE A 989 26.94 -25.32 45.90
CA ILE A 989 27.52 -24.51 44.81
C ILE A 989 29.06 -24.50 44.92
N PRO A 990 29.81 -24.97 43.90
CA PRO A 990 31.25 -25.24 44.02
C PRO A 990 32.17 -24.07 43.58
N PHE A 991 31.64 -22.85 43.55
CA PHE A 991 32.36 -21.65 43.08
C PHE A 991 31.94 -20.40 43.89
N PRO A 992 32.75 -19.31 43.89
CA PRO A 992 32.43 -18.09 44.62
C PRO A 992 31.07 -17.49 44.22
N VAL A 993 30.28 -17.15 45.24
CA VAL A 993 28.99 -16.48 45.11
C VAL A 993 29.02 -15.23 45.98
N GLY A 994 28.85 -14.07 45.35
CA GLY A 994 28.81 -12.77 46.02
C GLY A 994 27.43 -12.12 45.95
N ALA A 995 27.31 -10.93 46.54
CA ALA A 995 26.09 -10.13 46.52
C ALA A 995 26.38 -8.65 46.21
N ILE A 996 25.47 -7.99 45.51
CA ILE A 996 25.54 -6.54 45.33
C ILE A 996 25.30 -5.83 46.68
N ARG A 997 26.21 -4.93 47.07
CA ARG A 997 26.09 -4.06 48.26
C ARG A 997 25.82 -2.60 47.92
N GLY A 998 26.26 -2.14 46.74
CA GLY A 998 25.98 -0.79 46.24
C GLY A 998 24.55 -0.61 45.71
N ASP A 999 24.34 0.40 44.85
CA ASP A 999 23.07 0.55 44.14
C ASP A 999 22.89 -0.57 43.10
N GLU A 1000 21.77 -1.30 43.22
CA GLU A 1000 21.46 -2.43 42.35
C GLU A 1000 21.36 -2.01 40.88
N ASN A 1001 20.75 -0.86 40.59
CA ASN A 1001 20.53 -0.41 39.22
C ASN A 1001 21.82 0.14 38.61
N GLU A 1002 22.62 0.87 39.38
CA GLU A 1002 23.92 1.37 38.91
C GLU A 1002 24.87 0.21 38.58
N ILE A 1003 24.99 -0.78 39.47
CA ILE A 1003 25.90 -1.92 39.27
C ILE A 1003 25.38 -2.84 38.16
N ARG A 1004 24.07 -3.14 38.10
CA ARG A 1004 23.50 -3.91 36.98
C ARG A 1004 23.67 -3.18 35.64
N SER A 1005 23.58 -1.84 35.64
CA SER A 1005 23.80 -1.03 34.43
C SER A 1005 25.26 -1.03 34.00
N ALA A 1006 26.21 -0.89 34.94
CA ALA A 1006 27.64 -0.96 34.65
C ALA A 1006 28.05 -2.35 34.12
N TRP A 1007 27.38 -3.41 34.58
CA TRP A 1007 27.60 -4.79 34.16
C TRP A 1007 26.70 -5.27 32.99
N GLY A 1008 26.01 -4.38 32.28
CA GLY A 1008 25.23 -4.75 31.08
C GLY A 1008 24.03 -5.68 31.33
N VAL A 1009 23.57 -5.83 32.58
CA VAL A 1009 22.63 -6.87 33.03
C VAL A 1009 21.19 -6.53 32.64
N ARG A 1010 20.74 -7.03 31.49
CA ARG A 1010 19.39 -6.76 30.92
C ARG A 1010 18.26 -7.63 31.48
N ALA A 1011 18.56 -8.85 31.92
CA ALA A 1011 17.60 -9.79 32.49
C ALA A 1011 18.25 -10.59 33.64
N LEU A 1012 17.49 -11.45 34.33
CA LEU A 1012 18.05 -12.43 35.28
C LEU A 1012 17.51 -13.83 34.95
N PRO A 1013 18.37 -14.86 34.85
CA PRO A 1013 19.83 -14.81 34.94
C PRO A 1013 20.48 -14.12 33.73
N TRP A 1014 21.67 -13.56 33.91
CA TRP A 1014 22.51 -12.99 32.84
C TRP A 1014 23.91 -13.60 32.90
N LEU A 1015 24.38 -14.16 31.78
CA LEU A 1015 25.72 -14.71 31.65
C LEU A 1015 26.62 -13.78 30.85
N ILE A 1016 27.83 -13.57 31.34
CA ILE A 1016 28.90 -12.80 30.70
C ILE A 1016 30.13 -13.68 30.65
N LEU A 1017 30.73 -13.84 29.46
CA LEU A 1017 31.95 -14.60 29.23
C LEU A 1017 33.03 -13.68 28.68
N ALA A 1018 34.12 -13.56 29.44
CA ALA A 1018 35.30 -12.79 29.10
C ALA A 1018 36.53 -13.70 28.90
N ASP A 1019 37.43 -13.29 28.01
CA ASP A 1019 38.63 -14.03 27.66
C ASP A 1019 39.77 -13.88 28.70
N ARG A 1020 40.98 -14.33 28.37
CA ARG A 1020 42.17 -14.28 29.25
C ARG A 1020 42.70 -12.86 29.50
N GLU A 1021 42.32 -11.88 28.67
CA GLU A 1021 42.59 -10.44 28.84
C GLU A 1021 41.43 -9.73 29.54
N HIS A 1022 40.42 -10.48 29.97
CA HIS A 1022 39.15 -10.02 30.55
C HIS A 1022 38.33 -9.13 29.60
N ILE A 1023 38.49 -9.28 28.28
CA ILE A 1023 37.61 -8.64 27.29
C ILE A 1023 36.34 -9.49 27.13
N VAL A 1024 35.17 -8.87 27.25
CA VAL A 1024 33.87 -9.54 27.12
C VAL A 1024 33.64 -9.96 25.67
N ARG A 1025 33.50 -11.28 25.45
CA ARG A 1025 33.29 -11.88 24.12
C ARG A 1025 31.84 -12.29 23.87
N SER A 1026 31.07 -12.57 24.92
CA SER A 1026 29.63 -12.86 24.82
C SER A 1026 28.91 -12.47 26.10
N GLU A 1027 27.70 -11.93 25.97
CA GLU A 1027 26.80 -11.62 27.08
C GLU A 1027 25.36 -12.06 26.74
N GLY A 1028 24.51 -12.28 27.74
CA GLY A 1028 23.08 -12.56 27.56
C GLY A 1028 22.71 -13.92 26.96
N PHE A 1029 23.66 -14.85 26.90
CA PHE A 1029 23.46 -16.21 26.38
C PHE A 1029 22.96 -17.19 27.47
N THR A 1030 22.53 -18.40 27.10
CA THR A 1030 22.00 -19.40 28.03
C THR A 1030 23.05 -20.45 28.43
N PRO A 1031 22.87 -21.20 29.54
CA PRO A 1031 23.76 -22.31 29.91
C PRO A 1031 23.87 -23.45 28.89
N ALA A 1032 22.93 -23.54 27.93
CA ALA A 1032 23.00 -24.50 26.83
C ALA A 1032 24.07 -24.08 25.80
N ASP A 1033 24.18 -22.79 25.51
CA ASP A 1033 25.09 -22.21 24.52
C ASP A 1033 26.55 -22.14 25.00
N LEU A 1034 26.76 -22.27 26.32
CA LEU A 1034 28.06 -22.09 26.98
C LEU A 1034 29.18 -22.96 26.39
N ASP A 1035 28.89 -24.20 26.01
CA ASP A 1035 29.90 -25.12 25.45
C ASP A 1035 30.35 -24.69 24.04
N GLU A 1036 29.48 -24.02 23.28
CA GLU A 1036 29.81 -23.42 21.99
C GLU A 1036 30.61 -22.12 22.19
N LYS A 1037 30.19 -21.27 23.14
CA LYS A 1037 30.87 -20.00 23.45
C LYS A 1037 32.29 -20.21 23.98
N LEU A 1038 32.52 -21.22 24.81
CA LEU A 1038 33.88 -21.59 25.25
C LEU A 1038 34.76 -22.07 24.10
N LYS A 1039 34.20 -22.80 23.11
CA LYS A 1039 34.93 -23.19 21.89
C LYS A 1039 35.26 -22.00 20.99
N GLN A 1040 34.35 -21.04 20.86
CA GLN A 1040 34.55 -19.83 20.04
C GLN A 1040 35.70 -18.95 20.56
N ILE A 1041 35.95 -18.92 21.87
CA ILE A 1041 37.07 -18.17 22.46
C ILE A 1041 38.39 -18.96 22.39
N ASN A 1042 38.36 -20.28 22.57
CA ASN A 1042 39.56 -21.14 22.50
C ASN A 1042 39.97 -21.51 21.05
N GLY A 1043 39.20 -21.11 20.04
CA GLY A 1043 39.38 -21.48 18.63
C GLY A 1043 40.03 -20.42 17.73
N ASN A 1044 40.56 -19.33 18.32
CA ASN A 1044 41.27 -18.24 17.64
C ASN A 1044 42.69 -18.09 18.21
#